data_AF-A0A6G7PUA3-F1
#
_entry.id   AF-A0A6G7PUA3-F1
#
_cell.length_a   1.000
_cell.length_b   1.000
_cell.length_c   1.000
_cell.angle_alpha   90.00
_cell.angle_beta   90.00
_cell.angle_gamma   90.00
#
_symmetry.space_group_name_H-M   'P 1'
#
loop_
_entity.id
_entity.type
_entity.pdbx_description
1 polymer ?
#
loop_
_entity_poly.entity_id
_entity_poly.type
_entity_poly.pdbx_seq_one_letter_code
_entity_poly.pdbx_strand_id
1 'polypeptide(L)'
;MKERRIYLRMKSLDEARNLFLRALPDRKILKTEEIPVSEARGRVTADPIFARLSSPPFNAAAMDGVAVRAEETFGASETTPLILRLGEEAIFVNTGEPLPSGKNAVIMVEHLHFVDEERVEIRSPAYPWQHVRKVGEDIVSGELLFTEGHRLTPWDLGALLAAGHIRVRVRQRPRVTIIPTGDELLSPEEAQKGLPPGKVIEFNSQMLAAMVEEWGGQAEIWPLVPDDLKALRKTISKAVKTCHLLVIIAGSSAGSRDFTAGLVEEMGELLVHGVTIMPGKPVVLGLIEKTPVMGIPGYPVSAVVAFEVLGRQAIQSLLGTRLPERVRLRAFSGRKIPSRLGIEEFIRVKVGEVSGKRVFLPLKRGAGAITTLTRADGLVRIPADSEGVLAGEGMEVELLRPEKDLGHCILAVGSHDLALELLGQFLRRHYPEMELSSAHVGSLSGLMALRDGLAHLAGSHLFDPQSGTFNLPYIEKYLPQTPVRVVHFASRSQGLIVPPGNPRGIRSLKDVAQKGLTFINRQPGSGTRVLLDYHLQDLGINPGEIKGYDQEETTHLGVAVAVATGQAEVGLGIMAAARALGLDFIPLFEERYDLVVRKEFFESRLFKRLYKILKSPEFAKAVSALGGYGVKEMGDIIL
;
A
#
# COMPACT_ATOMS: atom_id res chain seq x y z
N MET A 1 -39.79 -14.84 15.94
CA MET A 1 -38.32 -14.67 16.02
C MET A 1 -37.73 -15.23 14.73
N LYS A 2 -37.02 -14.43 13.92
CA LYS A 2 -36.38 -14.95 12.69
C LYS A 2 -35.19 -15.84 13.08
N GLU A 3 -35.15 -17.08 12.58
CA GLU A 3 -34.04 -18.02 12.77
C GLU A 3 -32.73 -17.39 12.28
N ARG A 4 -31.72 -17.37 13.15
CA ARG A 4 -30.36 -16.92 12.78
C ARG A 4 -29.72 -18.03 11.96
N ARG A 5 -29.44 -17.77 10.67
CA ARG A 5 -28.62 -18.67 9.84
C ARG A 5 -27.15 -18.52 10.23
N ILE A 6 -26.76 -19.25 11.26
CA ILE A 6 -25.36 -19.37 11.70
C ILE A 6 -24.58 -20.13 10.60
N TYR A 7 -23.28 -19.84 10.41
CA TYR A 7 -22.40 -20.46 9.40
C TYR A 7 -22.19 -21.98 9.63
N LEU A 8 -23.23 -22.79 9.39
CA LEU A 8 -23.25 -24.21 9.76
C LEU A 8 -22.35 -25.08 8.86
N ARG A 9 -21.94 -24.59 7.68
CA ARG A 9 -21.02 -25.29 6.74
C ARG A 9 -20.14 -24.30 5.96
N MET A 10 -19.09 -23.78 6.58
CA MET A 10 -18.11 -22.92 5.88
C MET A 10 -17.31 -23.72 4.84
N LYS A 11 -16.89 -23.05 3.78
CA LYS A 11 -15.99 -23.61 2.75
C LYS A 11 -14.56 -23.12 2.95
N SER A 12 -13.59 -23.94 2.56
CA SER A 12 -12.20 -23.45 2.46
C SER A 12 -12.08 -22.36 1.40
N LEU A 13 -11.03 -21.53 1.46
CA LEU A 13 -10.81 -20.49 0.44
C LEU A 13 -10.73 -21.10 -0.97
N ASP A 14 -10.00 -22.21 -1.11
CA ASP A 14 -9.81 -22.87 -2.39
C ASP A 14 -11.10 -23.54 -2.89
N GLU A 15 -11.89 -24.14 -2.00
CA GLU A 15 -13.22 -24.66 -2.36
C GLU A 15 -14.16 -23.55 -2.83
N ALA A 16 -14.26 -22.46 -2.05
CA ALA A 16 -15.12 -21.33 -2.37
C ALA A 16 -14.75 -20.69 -3.72
N ARG A 17 -13.45 -20.51 -3.94
CA ARG A 17 -12.87 -20.04 -5.20
C ARG A 17 -13.26 -20.94 -6.37
N ASN A 18 -13.03 -22.24 -6.24
CA ASN A 18 -13.29 -23.19 -7.32
C ASN A 18 -14.78 -23.27 -7.67
N LEU A 19 -15.66 -23.26 -6.66
CA LEU A 19 -17.12 -23.21 -6.87
C LEU A 19 -17.52 -21.93 -7.61
N PHE A 20 -17.02 -20.77 -7.18
CA PHE A 20 -17.38 -19.51 -7.79
C PHE A 20 -16.85 -19.38 -9.22
N LEU A 21 -15.58 -19.72 -9.48
CA LEU A 21 -14.98 -19.67 -10.82
C LEU A 21 -15.70 -20.57 -11.83
N ARG A 22 -16.15 -21.76 -11.41
CA ARG A 22 -16.94 -22.66 -12.28
C ARG A 22 -18.32 -22.11 -12.61
N ALA A 23 -18.88 -21.32 -11.71
CA ALA A 23 -20.19 -20.70 -11.87
C ALA A 23 -20.14 -19.41 -12.72
N LEU A 24 -18.95 -18.81 -12.92
CA LEU A 24 -18.82 -17.59 -13.71
C LEU A 24 -19.24 -17.84 -15.17
N PRO A 25 -19.89 -16.84 -15.81
CA PRO A 25 -20.23 -16.95 -17.22
C PRO A 25 -18.97 -17.02 -18.09
N ASP A 26 -19.11 -17.63 -19.26
CA ASP A 26 -18.06 -17.62 -20.28
C ASP A 26 -17.68 -16.17 -20.63
N ARG A 27 -16.38 -15.91 -20.78
CA ARG A 27 -15.82 -14.60 -21.17
C ARG A 27 -16.46 -13.99 -22.43
N LYS A 28 -17.08 -14.81 -23.29
CA LYS A 28 -17.89 -14.39 -24.45
C LYS A 28 -19.08 -13.48 -24.08
N ILE A 29 -19.46 -13.39 -22.81
CA ILE A 29 -20.42 -12.39 -22.32
C ILE A 29 -19.92 -10.95 -22.52
N LEU A 30 -18.59 -10.76 -22.56
CA LEU A 30 -17.98 -9.48 -22.86
C LEU A 30 -18.06 -9.20 -24.35
N LYS A 31 -18.74 -8.12 -24.72
CA LYS A 31 -18.77 -7.60 -26.09
C LYS A 31 -17.38 -7.17 -26.54
N THR A 32 -17.16 -7.19 -27.85
CA THR A 32 -15.99 -6.59 -28.50
C THR A 32 -16.25 -5.12 -28.79
N GLU A 33 -15.27 -4.28 -28.49
CA GLU A 33 -15.26 -2.85 -28.78
C GLU A 33 -14.07 -2.54 -29.68
N GLU A 34 -14.25 -1.65 -30.65
CA GLU A 34 -13.14 -1.10 -31.41
C GLU A 34 -12.84 0.31 -30.90
N ILE A 35 -11.63 0.53 -30.40
CA ILE A 35 -11.21 1.78 -29.77
C ILE A 35 -9.93 2.34 -30.42
N PRO A 36 -9.64 3.64 -30.30
CA PRO A 36 -8.34 4.21 -30.68
C PRO A 36 -7.19 3.54 -29.92
N VAL A 37 -6.05 3.33 -30.57
CA VAL A 37 -4.86 2.75 -29.92
C VAL A 37 -4.37 3.61 -28.75
N SER A 38 -4.53 4.95 -28.83
CA SER A 38 -4.20 5.88 -27.75
C SER A 38 -4.93 5.60 -26.43
N GLU A 39 -6.10 4.95 -26.48
CA GLU A 39 -6.92 4.62 -25.31
C GLU A 39 -6.82 3.13 -24.92
N ALA A 40 -6.01 2.35 -25.65
CA ALA A 40 -5.99 0.90 -25.53
C ALA A 40 -5.09 0.38 -24.40
N ARG A 41 -4.33 1.25 -23.72
CA ARG A 41 -3.45 0.84 -22.62
C ARG A 41 -4.22 0.09 -21.53
N GLY A 42 -3.77 -1.11 -21.19
CA GLY A 42 -4.37 -1.98 -20.18
C GLY A 42 -5.63 -2.72 -20.63
N ARG A 43 -6.10 -2.49 -21.86
CA ARG A 43 -7.21 -3.24 -22.47
C ARG A 43 -6.74 -4.61 -22.95
N VAL A 44 -7.68 -5.54 -23.08
CA VAL A 44 -7.41 -6.92 -23.49
C VAL A 44 -7.87 -7.11 -24.93
N THR A 45 -7.01 -7.63 -25.81
CA THR A 45 -7.34 -7.89 -27.21
C THR A 45 -8.50 -8.89 -27.32
N ALA A 46 -9.47 -8.58 -28.18
CA ALA A 46 -10.62 -9.46 -28.43
C ALA A 46 -10.33 -10.52 -29.49
N ASP A 47 -9.34 -10.27 -30.34
CA ASP A 47 -8.98 -11.08 -31.49
C ASP A 47 -7.45 -11.05 -31.67
N PRO A 48 -6.84 -12.04 -32.38
CA PRO A 48 -5.46 -11.93 -32.80
C PRO A 48 -5.25 -10.70 -33.70
N ILE A 49 -4.12 -10.02 -33.51
CA ILE A 49 -3.75 -8.82 -34.26
C ILE A 49 -2.58 -9.15 -35.16
N PHE A 50 -2.79 -9.03 -36.47
CA PHE A 50 -1.75 -9.20 -37.47
C PHE A 50 -1.25 -7.84 -37.97
N ALA A 51 0.04 -7.72 -38.27
CA ALA A 51 0.61 -6.49 -38.79
C ALA A 51 0.02 -6.15 -40.18
N ARG A 52 -0.32 -4.88 -40.41
CA ARG A 52 -0.79 -4.40 -41.73
C ARG A 52 0.36 -3.88 -42.57
N LEU A 53 1.32 -3.23 -41.92
CA LEU A 53 2.52 -2.66 -42.51
C LEU A 53 3.76 -3.33 -41.91
N SER A 54 4.82 -3.36 -42.71
CA SER A 54 6.14 -3.68 -42.20
C SER A 54 6.77 -2.47 -41.50
N SER A 55 7.61 -2.70 -40.50
CA SER A 55 8.40 -1.67 -39.79
C SER A 55 9.90 -2.02 -39.87
N PRO A 56 10.74 -1.17 -40.49
CA PRO A 56 10.36 -0.03 -41.33
C PRO A 56 9.63 -0.48 -42.62
N PRO A 57 8.85 0.41 -43.27
CA PRO A 57 8.08 0.07 -44.47
C PRO A 57 8.92 0.07 -45.77
N PHE A 58 10.18 0.47 -45.69
CA PHE A 58 11.15 0.48 -46.78
C PHE A 58 12.56 0.23 -46.23
N ASN A 59 13.53 -0.03 -47.10
CA ASN A 59 14.93 -0.10 -46.70
C ASN A 59 15.42 1.31 -46.35
N ALA A 60 15.78 1.53 -45.09
CA ALA A 60 16.18 2.83 -44.57
C ALA A 60 17.67 2.88 -44.24
N ALA A 61 18.28 4.05 -44.34
CA ALA A 61 19.62 4.26 -43.81
C ALA A 61 19.61 4.07 -42.28
N ALA A 62 20.52 3.25 -41.75
CA ALA A 62 20.67 3.03 -40.31
C ALA A 62 21.52 4.11 -39.63
N MET A 63 22.34 4.83 -40.42
CA MET A 63 23.30 5.83 -39.96
C MET A 63 23.28 7.04 -40.90
N ASP A 64 23.71 8.19 -40.41
CA ASP A 64 23.96 9.38 -41.23
C ASP A 64 25.24 9.18 -42.04
N GLY A 65 25.22 9.54 -43.33
CA GLY A 65 26.38 9.40 -44.19
C GLY A 65 26.02 9.37 -45.67
N VAL A 66 26.67 8.48 -46.43
CA VAL A 66 26.39 8.33 -47.87
C VAL A 66 25.96 6.92 -48.24
N ALA A 67 24.86 6.84 -48.97
CA ALA A 67 24.38 5.64 -49.61
C ALA A 67 25.19 5.36 -50.88
N VAL A 68 25.74 4.15 -50.95
CA VAL A 68 26.61 3.66 -52.02
C VAL A 68 26.08 2.33 -52.56
N ARG A 69 26.52 1.97 -53.76
CA ARG A 69 26.49 0.58 -54.20
C ARG A 69 27.76 -0.08 -53.67
N ALA A 70 27.63 -1.00 -52.72
CA ALA A 70 28.73 -1.61 -52.00
C ALA A 70 29.83 -2.12 -52.93
N GLU A 71 29.44 -2.74 -54.05
CA GLU A 71 30.33 -3.30 -55.06
C GLU A 71 31.25 -2.25 -55.71
N GLU A 72 30.79 -0.99 -55.83
CA GLU A 72 31.59 0.12 -56.38
C GLU A 72 32.64 0.64 -55.39
N THR A 73 32.55 0.23 -54.11
CA THR A 73 33.52 0.61 -53.07
C THR A 73 34.63 -0.42 -52.88
N PHE A 74 34.51 -1.58 -53.51
CA PHE A 74 35.48 -2.67 -53.37
C PHE A 74 36.86 -2.23 -53.87
N GLY A 75 37.90 -2.53 -53.08
CA GLY A 75 39.27 -2.10 -53.34
C GLY A 75 39.70 -0.85 -52.59
N ALA A 76 38.78 -0.10 -51.98
CA ALA A 76 39.14 0.99 -51.06
C ALA A 76 39.90 0.44 -49.84
N SER A 77 41.01 1.09 -49.46
CA SER A 77 41.80 0.78 -48.27
C SER A 77 42.51 2.04 -47.77
N GLU A 78 43.10 2.02 -46.57
CA GLU A 78 43.85 3.18 -46.06
C GLU A 78 45.02 3.60 -46.96
N THR A 79 45.69 2.63 -47.58
CA THR A 79 46.81 2.85 -48.51
C THR A 79 46.36 3.11 -49.95
N THR A 80 45.10 2.82 -50.27
CA THR A 80 44.52 3.00 -51.60
C THR A 80 43.08 3.49 -51.45
N PRO A 81 42.90 4.76 -51.05
CA PRO A 81 41.57 5.33 -50.86
C PRO A 81 40.83 5.46 -52.19
N LEU A 82 39.51 5.42 -52.13
CA LEU A 82 38.64 5.66 -53.29
C LEU A 82 37.92 7.00 -53.13
N ILE A 83 37.93 7.81 -54.17
CA ILE A 83 37.20 9.09 -54.22
C ILE A 83 35.90 8.86 -54.99
N LEU A 84 34.77 9.14 -54.35
CA LEU A 84 33.43 9.02 -54.92
C LEU A 84 32.84 10.41 -55.18
N ARG A 85 32.13 10.56 -56.31
CA ARG A 85 31.36 11.76 -56.63
C ARG A 85 30.03 11.78 -55.88
N LEU A 86 29.80 12.85 -55.12
CA LEU A 86 28.56 13.11 -54.41
C LEU A 86 27.43 13.43 -55.41
N GLY A 87 26.23 12.89 -55.16
CA GLY A 87 25.06 13.03 -56.03
C GLY A 87 24.96 11.99 -57.14
N GLU A 88 26.03 11.23 -57.41
CA GLU A 88 26.06 10.16 -58.43
C GLU A 88 26.47 8.81 -57.81
N GLU A 89 27.73 8.70 -57.38
CA GLU A 89 28.35 7.47 -56.86
C GLU A 89 28.04 7.30 -55.36
N ALA A 90 28.00 8.41 -54.62
CA ALA A 90 27.62 8.49 -53.22
C ALA A 90 26.47 9.50 -53.04
N ILE A 91 25.38 9.12 -52.40
CA ILE A 91 24.22 10.01 -52.17
C ILE A 91 24.07 10.21 -50.67
N PHE A 92 24.05 11.46 -50.21
CA PHE A 92 23.81 11.74 -48.80
C PHE A 92 22.46 11.20 -48.34
N VAL A 93 22.48 10.54 -47.19
CA VAL A 93 21.31 10.05 -46.50
C VAL A 93 21.45 10.33 -45.01
N ASN A 94 20.35 10.70 -44.39
CA ASN A 94 20.24 10.73 -42.93
C ASN A 94 19.59 9.45 -42.43
N THR A 95 19.81 9.16 -41.16
CA THR A 95 19.24 8.02 -40.44
C THR A 95 17.72 8.03 -40.57
N GLY A 96 17.16 6.91 -41.03
CA GLY A 96 15.72 6.74 -41.26
C GLY A 96 15.24 7.15 -42.65
N GLU A 97 16.06 7.81 -43.48
CA GLU A 97 15.70 8.13 -44.85
C GLU A 97 15.68 6.88 -45.74
N PRO A 98 14.82 6.84 -46.76
CA PRO A 98 14.78 5.74 -47.72
C PRO A 98 16.09 5.63 -48.49
N LEU A 99 16.56 4.41 -48.68
CA LEU A 99 17.77 4.16 -49.47
C LEU A 99 17.52 4.55 -50.94
N PRO A 100 18.39 5.38 -51.56
CA PRO A 100 18.26 5.76 -52.96
C PRO A 100 18.29 4.56 -53.91
N SER A 101 17.59 4.68 -55.03
CA SER A 101 17.51 3.60 -56.03
C SER A 101 18.90 3.15 -56.49
N GLY A 102 19.12 1.83 -56.52
CA GLY A 102 20.38 1.22 -56.95
C GLY A 102 21.51 1.25 -55.92
N LYS A 103 21.33 1.87 -54.75
CA LYS A 103 22.26 1.79 -53.61
C LYS A 103 21.84 0.64 -52.68
N ASN A 104 22.81 0.00 -52.03
CA ASN A 104 22.57 -1.16 -51.16
C ASN A 104 23.36 -1.12 -49.84
N ALA A 105 24.11 -0.06 -49.56
CA ALA A 105 24.87 0.10 -48.31
C ALA A 105 25.01 1.58 -47.93
N VAL A 106 25.28 1.86 -46.65
CA VAL A 106 25.56 3.21 -46.14
C VAL A 106 26.92 3.24 -45.44
N ILE A 107 27.78 4.17 -45.83
CA ILE A 107 29.04 4.47 -45.13
C ILE A 107 28.76 5.66 -44.19
N MET A 108 29.08 5.49 -42.91
CA MET A 108 28.83 6.50 -41.89
C MET A 108 29.65 7.76 -42.16
N VAL A 109 29.10 8.93 -41.82
CA VAL A 109 29.76 10.23 -42.00
C VAL A 109 31.12 10.31 -41.32
N GLU A 110 31.33 9.62 -40.20
CA GLU A 110 32.61 9.54 -39.49
C GLU A 110 33.72 8.84 -40.28
N HIS A 111 33.36 8.06 -41.32
CA HIS A 111 34.29 7.38 -42.21
C HIS A 111 34.46 8.10 -43.55
N LEU A 112 33.89 9.30 -43.68
CA LEU A 112 33.94 10.11 -44.89
C LEU A 112 34.96 11.24 -44.74
N HIS A 113 35.88 11.32 -45.70
CA HIS A 113 36.87 12.40 -45.76
C HIS A 113 36.51 13.31 -46.94
N PHE A 114 35.99 14.51 -46.66
CA PHE A 114 35.62 15.45 -47.72
C PHE A 114 36.85 16.00 -48.41
N VAL A 115 36.96 15.75 -49.71
CA VAL A 115 38.02 16.31 -50.56
C VAL A 115 37.63 17.74 -50.98
N ASP A 116 36.36 17.93 -51.32
CA ASP A 116 35.70 19.20 -51.63
C ASP A 116 34.16 19.06 -51.50
N GLU A 117 33.39 20.02 -52.01
CA GLU A 117 31.93 20.03 -51.95
C GLU A 117 31.25 18.95 -52.82
N GLU A 118 31.95 18.38 -53.81
CA GLU A 118 31.40 17.40 -54.76
C GLU A 118 31.97 15.99 -54.59
N ARG A 119 33.01 15.81 -53.74
CA ARG A 119 33.76 14.55 -53.66
C ARG A 119 34.09 14.14 -52.23
N VAL A 120 33.94 12.84 -51.99
CA VAL A 120 34.26 12.21 -50.71
C VAL A 120 35.25 11.07 -50.89
N GLU A 121 36.28 11.05 -50.06
CA GLU A 121 37.24 9.96 -49.94
C GLU A 121 36.75 8.93 -48.91
N ILE A 122 36.80 7.66 -49.30
CA ILE A 122 36.58 6.50 -48.42
C ILE A 122 37.85 5.65 -48.33
N ARG A 123 38.11 5.11 -47.14
CA ARG A 123 39.32 4.31 -46.84
C ARG A 123 39.03 2.85 -46.51
N SER A 124 37.78 2.44 -46.64
CA SER A 124 37.35 1.07 -46.42
C SER A 124 36.14 0.80 -47.32
N PRO A 125 36.00 -0.42 -47.86
CA PRO A 125 34.85 -0.77 -48.66
C PRO A 125 33.62 -0.95 -47.76
N ALA A 126 32.45 -0.65 -48.30
CA ALA A 126 31.18 -1.08 -47.71
C ALA A 126 30.83 -2.49 -48.20
N TYR A 127 30.15 -3.29 -47.39
CA TYR A 127 29.56 -4.57 -47.83
C TYR A 127 28.04 -4.43 -48.08
N PRO A 128 27.45 -5.28 -48.95
CA PRO A 128 26.02 -5.21 -49.23
C PRO A 128 25.16 -5.26 -47.97
N TRP A 129 24.21 -4.34 -47.85
CA TRP A 129 23.31 -4.13 -46.71
C TRP A 129 23.98 -3.62 -45.42
N GLN A 130 25.23 -3.18 -45.48
CA GLN A 130 25.87 -2.50 -44.36
C GLN A 130 25.11 -1.23 -43.99
N HIS A 131 24.78 -1.10 -42.70
CA HIS A 131 24.07 0.06 -42.14
C HIS A 131 22.77 0.40 -42.89
N VAL A 132 22.07 -0.62 -43.37
CA VAL A 132 20.73 -0.49 -43.95
C VAL A 132 19.76 -1.25 -43.06
N ARG A 133 18.75 -0.54 -42.55
CA ARG A 133 17.61 -1.17 -41.89
C ARG A 133 16.68 -1.72 -42.95
N LYS A 134 16.56 -3.05 -43.04
CA LYS A 134 15.78 -3.70 -44.10
C LYS A 134 14.29 -3.52 -43.87
N VAL A 135 13.51 -3.51 -44.94
CA VAL A 135 12.03 -3.52 -44.84
C VAL A 135 11.58 -4.69 -43.95
N GLY A 136 10.80 -4.35 -42.94
CA GLY A 136 10.31 -5.32 -41.94
C GLY A 136 11.38 -5.99 -41.09
N GLU A 137 12.51 -5.35 -40.86
CA GLU A 137 13.53 -5.79 -39.89
C GLU A 137 12.95 -6.03 -38.49
N ASP A 138 11.99 -5.21 -38.07
CA ASP A 138 11.31 -5.32 -36.77
C ASP A 138 9.96 -6.02 -36.92
N ILE A 139 9.10 -5.51 -37.82
CA ILE A 139 7.75 -6.04 -38.04
C ILE A 139 7.54 -6.36 -39.52
N VAL A 140 7.01 -7.53 -39.85
CA VAL A 140 6.66 -7.93 -41.23
C VAL A 140 5.15 -7.94 -41.41
N SER A 141 4.66 -7.29 -42.46
CA SER A 141 3.23 -7.32 -42.82
C SER A 141 2.69 -8.76 -42.88
N GLY A 142 1.54 -8.99 -42.24
CA GLY A 142 0.89 -10.30 -42.14
C GLY A 142 1.34 -11.15 -40.96
N GLU A 143 2.39 -10.79 -40.22
CA GLU A 143 2.79 -11.55 -39.04
C GLU A 143 1.85 -11.32 -37.85
N LEU A 144 1.79 -12.29 -36.93
CA LEU A 144 1.02 -12.18 -35.70
C LEU A 144 1.78 -11.35 -34.66
N LEU A 145 1.24 -10.17 -34.31
CA LEU A 145 1.81 -9.32 -33.26
C LEU A 145 1.36 -9.74 -31.86
N PHE A 146 0.04 -9.91 -31.69
CA PHE A 146 -0.56 -10.22 -30.40
C PHE A 146 -1.66 -11.25 -30.56
N THR A 147 -1.71 -12.23 -29.65
CA THR A 147 -2.80 -13.19 -29.56
C THR A 147 -4.07 -12.54 -29.01
N GLU A 148 -5.21 -13.20 -29.18
CA GLU A 148 -6.41 -12.90 -28.38
C GLU A 148 -6.11 -13.04 -26.88
N GLY A 149 -6.63 -12.14 -26.04
CA GLY A 149 -6.45 -12.18 -24.59
C GLY A 149 -5.16 -11.49 -24.10
N HIS A 150 -4.39 -10.89 -25.00
CA HIS A 150 -3.20 -10.10 -24.67
C HIS A 150 -3.61 -8.78 -24.00
N ARG A 151 -2.95 -8.43 -22.89
CA ARG A 151 -3.20 -7.17 -22.18
C ARG A 151 -2.19 -6.11 -22.62
N LEU A 152 -2.68 -5.08 -23.30
CA LEU A 152 -1.85 -4.09 -23.97
C LEU A 152 -1.05 -3.22 -22.98
N THR A 153 0.27 -3.19 -23.16
CA THR A 153 1.26 -2.40 -22.45
C THR A 153 1.59 -1.10 -23.21
N PRO A 154 2.32 -0.14 -22.61
CA PRO A 154 2.74 1.07 -23.33
C PRO A 154 3.53 0.79 -24.62
N TRP A 155 4.35 -0.26 -24.64
CA TRP A 155 5.17 -0.63 -25.81
C TRP A 155 4.31 -1.23 -26.93
N ASP A 156 3.28 -2.00 -26.55
CA ASP A 156 2.35 -2.61 -27.50
C ASP A 156 1.57 -1.55 -28.29
N LEU A 157 1.26 -0.40 -27.67
CA LEU A 157 0.64 0.73 -28.37
C LEU A 157 1.56 1.27 -29.49
N GLY A 158 2.86 1.35 -29.22
CA GLY A 158 3.86 1.72 -30.23
C GLY A 158 3.94 0.69 -31.36
N ALA A 159 4.01 -0.60 -31.02
CA ALA A 159 4.04 -1.69 -32.00
C ALA A 159 2.77 -1.72 -32.88
N LEU A 160 1.59 -1.51 -32.30
CA LEU A 160 0.33 -1.41 -33.03
C LEU A 160 0.37 -0.29 -34.07
N LEU A 161 0.83 0.91 -33.67
CA LEU A 161 0.94 2.05 -34.56
C LEU A 161 1.98 1.83 -35.67
N ALA A 162 3.16 1.30 -35.31
CA ALA A 162 4.22 0.94 -36.25
C ALA A 162 3.74 -0.08 -37.29
N ALA A 163 2.91 -1.02 -36.88
CA ALA A 163 2.29 -2.02 -37.75
C ALA A 163 1.06 -1.52 -38.53
N GLY A 164 0.69 -0.23 -38.43
CA GLY A 164 -0.40 0.38 -39.19
C GLY A 164 -1.79 0.29 -38.55
N HIS A 165 -1.89 0.05 -37.24
CA HIS A 165 -3.16 0.06 -36.51
C HIS A 165 -3.35 1.37 -35.76
N ILE A 166 -4.38 2.14 -36.14
CA ILE A 166 -4.84 3.32 -35.38
C ILE A 166 -6.02 3.01 -34.45
N ARG A 167 -6.67 1.87 -34.68
CA ARG A 167 -7.75 1.33 -33.87
C ARG A 167 -7.51 -0.16 -33.62
N VAL A 168 -7.98 -0.65 -32.48
CA VAL A 168 -7.81 -2.05 -32.07
C VAL A 168 -9.10 -2.60 -31.48
N ARG A 169 -9.40 -3.86 -31.81
CA ARG A 169 -10.53 -4.60 -31.24
C ARG A 169 -10.13 -5.18 -29.89
N VAL A 170 -10.82 -4.75 -28.85
CA VAL A 170 -10.58 -5.13 -27.45
C VAL A 170 -11.86 -5.63 -26.82
N ARG A 171 -11.74 -6.43 -25.75
CA ARG A 171 -12.88 -6.83 -24.94
C ARG A 171 -13.40 -5.62 -24.16
N GLN A 172 -14.72 -5.47 -24.06
CA GLN A 172 -15.33 -4.49 -23.17
C GLN A 172 -14.87 -4.74 -21.74
N ARG A 173 -14.79 -3.69 -20.92
CA ARG A 173 -14.44 -3.85 -19.51
C ARG A 173 -15.56 -4.59 -18.77
N PRO A 174 -15.25 -5.56 -17.88
CA PRO A 174 -16.25 -6.15 -17.01
C PRO A 174 -16.90 -5.08 -16.14
N ARG A 175 -18.18 -4.83 -16.38
CA ARG A 175 -19.01 -3.95 -15.56
C ARG A 175 -19.34 -4.60 -14.22
N VAL A 176 -18.90 -3.97 -13.13
CA VAL A 176 -19.11 -4.40 -11.75
C VAL A 176 -19.98 -3.36 -11.05
N THR A 177 -21.20 -3.75 -10.65
CA THR A 177 -22.06 -2.87 -9.87
C THR A 177 -21.83 -3.14 -8.38
N ILE A 178 -21.67 -2.07 -7.60
CA ILE A 178 -21.39 -2.13 -6.16
C ILE A 178 -22.54 -1.45 -5.42
N ILE A 179 -23.20 -2.20 -4.54
CA ILE A 179 -24.34 -1.72 -3.75
C ILE A 179 -23.93 -1.73 -2.27
N PRO A 180 -23.74 -0.56 -1.64
CA PRO A 180 -23.61 -0.49 -0.19
C PRO A 180 -24.98 -0.59 0.50
N THR A 181 -25.04 -1.34 1.60
CA THR A 181 -26.26 -1.52 2.40
C THR A 181 -25.98 -1.28 3.88
N GLY A 182 -26.94 -0.71 4.60
CA GLY A 182 -26.84 -0.54 6.05
C GLY A 182 -27.59 0.69 6.54
N ASP A 183 -28.44 0.51 7.55
CA ASP A 183 -29.19 1.60 8.17
C ASP A 183 -28.30 2.57 8.94
N GLU A 184 -27.09 2.15 9.34
CA GLU A 184 -26.08 2.96 10.03
C GLU A 184 -25.27 3.84 9.09
N LEU A 185 -25.35 3.62 7.78
CA LEU A 185 -24.50 4.29 6.82
C LEU A 185 -25.05 5.66 6.41
N LEU A 186 -24.14 6.54 6.00
CA LEU A 186 -24.39 7.78 5.28
C LEU A 186 -23.47 7.86 4.08
N SER A 187 -23.95 8.43 2.98
CA SER A 187 -23.05 8.80 1.88
C SER A 187 -22.05 9.86 2.32
N PRO A 188 -20.86 9.95 1.69
CA PRO A 188 -19.91 11.02 1.94
C PRO A 188 -20.52 12.43 1.82
N GLU A 189 -21.41 12.64 0.84
CA GLU A 189 -22.09 13.91 0.61
C GLU A 189 -23.09 14.26 1.73
N GLU A 190 -23.79 13.27 2.29
CA GLU A 190 -24.66 13.48 3.45
C GLU A 190 -23.86 13.76 4.72
N ALA A 191 -22.74 13.06 4.92
CA ALA A 191 -21.89 13.22 6.09
C ALA A 191 -21.25 14.62 6.17
N GLN A 192 -21.06 15.31 5.04
CA GLN A 192 -20.60 16.71 5.03
C GLN A 192 -21.57 17.67 5.74
N LYS A 193 -22.87 17.34 5.78
CA LYS A 193 -23.88 18.15 6.47
C LYS A 193 -23.86 17.94 7.99
N GLY A 194 -23.14 16.93 8.46
CA GLY A 194 -23.04 16.53 9.86
C GLY A 194 -23.10 15.01 9.99
N LEU A 195 -22.51 14.49 11.07
CA LEU A 195 -22.51 13.05 11.38
C LEU A 195 -23.36 12.80 12.63
N PRO A 196 -24.63 12.38 12.50
CA PRO A 196 -25.48 12.07 13.64
C PRO A 196 -24.94 10.90 14.47
N PRO A 197 -25.28 10.83 15.77
CA PRO A 197 -24.93 9.68 16.61
C PRO A 197 -25.41 8.35 16.00
N GLY A 198 -24.53 7.34 16.01
CA GLY A 198 -24.83 6.01 15.45
C GLY A 198 -24.74 5.91 13.93
N LYS A 199 -24.39 7.00 13.23
CA LYS A 199 -24.11 6.98 11.79
C LYS A 199 -22.61 6.89 11.51
N VAL A 200 -22.24 6.20 10.44
CA VAL A 200 -20.87 6.12 9.93
C VAL A 200 -20.84 6.41 8.43
N ILE A 201 -19.73 6.96 7.96
CA ILE A 201 -19.55 7.28 6.53
C ILE A 201 -19.31 6.00 5.76
N GLU A 202 -20.03 5.81 4.65
CA GLU A 202 -19.77 4.73 3.71
C GLU A 202 -18.57 5.08 2.83
N PHE A 203 -17.56 4.21 2.81
CA PHE A 203 -16.35 4.38 2.01
C PHE A 203 -15.84 3.06 1.39
N ASN A 204 -16.45 1.92 1.75
CA ASN A 204 -16.02 0.63 1.23
C ASN A 204 -16.32 0.52 -0.26
N SER A 205 -17.45 1.06 -0.72
CA SER A 205 -17.84 1.05 -2.14
C SER A 205 -16.77 1.70 -3.01
N GLN A 206 -16.24 2.84 -2.57
CA GLN A 206 -15.17 3.55 -3.27
C GLN A 206 -13.86 2.75 -3.30
N MET A 207 -13.50 2.09 -2.20
CA MET A 207 -12.31 1.22 -2.17
C MET A 207 -12.44 0.07 -3.16
N LEU A 208 -13.57 -0.64 -3.16
CA LEU A 208 -13.78 -1.79 -4.04
C LEU A 208 -13.88 -1.34 -5.51
N ALA A 209 -14.49 -0.19 -5.79
CA ALA A 209 -14.54 0.38 -7.14
C ALA A 209 -13.14 0.64 -7.70
N ALA A 210 -12.25 1.27 -6.90
CA ALA A 210 -10.87 1.51 -7.30
C ALA A 210 -10.10 0.20 -7.56
N MET A 211 -10.32 -0.84 -6.75
CA MET A 211 -9.72 -2.16 -6.99
C MET A 211 -10.20 -2.77 -8.31
N VAL A 212 -11.50 -2.68 -8.64
CA VAL A 212 -12.04 -3.13 -9.93
C VAL A 212 -11.37 -2.42 -11.10
N GLU A 213 -11.22 -1.10 -11.02
CA GLU A 213 -10.60 -0.29 -12.08
C GLU A 213 -9.11 -0.63 -12.26
N GLU A 214 -8.37 -0.81 -11.16
CA GLU A 214 -6.97 -1.25 -11.18
C GLU A 214 -6.80 -2.59 -11.90
N TRP A 215 -7.77 -3.50 -11.70
CA TRP A 215 -7.82 -4.81 -12.35
C TRP A 215 -8.36 -4.78 -13.78
N GLY A 216 -8.72 -3.61 -14.31
CA GLY A 216 -9.18 -3.43 -15.70
C GLY A 216 -10.69 -3.59 -15.92
N GLY A 217 -11.47 -3.65 -14.83
CA GLY A 217 -12.93 -3.58 -14.87
C GLY A 217 -13.47 -2.15 -14.98
N GLN A 218 -14.79 -2.03 -15.03
CA GLN A 218 -15.52 -0.78 -14.92
C GLN A 218 -16.44 -0.87 -13.71
N ALA A 219 -16.19 -0.07 -12.68
CA ALA A 219 -17.02 -0.04 -11.49
C ALA A 219 -18.19 0.94 -11.65
N GLU A 220 -19.34 0.61 -11.04
CA GLU A 220 -20.49 1.49 -10.92
C GLU A 220 -21.01 1.40 -9.48
N ILE A 221 -20.85 2.47 -8.70
CA ILE A 221 -21.37 2.55 -7.34
C ILE A 221 -22.83 3.00 -7.40
N TRP A 222 -23.73 2.20 -6.84
CA TRP A 222 -25.14 2.53 -6.74
C TRP A 222 -25.45 3.20 -5.39
N PRO A 223 -26.56 3.95 -5.28
CA PRO A 223 -26.97 4.58 -4.03
C PRO A 223 -27.12 3.58 -2.88
N LEU A 224 -26.92 4.08 -1.65
CA LEU A 224 -27.13 3.33 -0.42
C LEU A 224 -28.55 2.73 -0.39
N VAL A 225 -28.64 1.44 -0.07
CA VAL A 225 -29.93 0.75 0.11
C VAL A 225 -30.14 0.48 1.60
N PRO A 226 -31.31 0.82 2.17
CA PRO A 226 -31.62 0.51 3.57
C PRO A 226 -31.71 -1.01 3.79
N ASP A 227 -31.64 -1.44 5.05
CA ASP A 227 -31.79 -2.85 5.44
C ASP A 227 -33.26 -3.31 5.37
N ASP A 228 -33.87 -3.17 4.19
CA ASP A 228 -35.21 -3.60 3.86
C ASP A 228 -35.19 -4.61 2.71
N LEU A 229 -35.81 -5.76 2.94
CA LEU A 229 -35.86 -6.87 1.99
C LEU A 229 -36.49 -6.48 0.64
N LYS A 230 -37.53 -5.64 0.63
CA LYS A 230 -38.21 -5.26 -0.60
C LYS A 230 -37.36 -4.29 -1.42
N ALA A 231 -36.72 -3.33 -0.75
CA ALA A 231 -35.78 -2.39 -1.35
C ALA A 231 -34.58 -3.13 -1.95
N LEU A 232 -33.93 -4.00 -1.17
CA LEU A 232 -32.80 -4.81 -1.63
C LEU A 232 -33.17 -5.70 -2.81
N ARG A 233 -34.27 -6.46 -2.73
CA ARG A 233 -34.74 -7.32 -3.84
C ARG A 233 -34.94 -6.48 -5.12
N LYS A 234 -35.63 -5.34 -5.01
CA LYS A 234 -35.90 -4.45 -6.16
C LYS A 234 -34.60 -3.93 -6.78
N THR A 235 -33.63 -3.53 -5.97
CA THR A 235 -32.35 -3.00 -6.45
C THR A 235 -31.50 -4.10 -7.09
N ILE A 236 -31.39 -5.27 -6.44
CA ILE A 236 -30.67 -6.43 -6.97
C ILE A 236 -31.25 -6.86 -8.32
N SER A 237 -32.59 -7.00 -8.44
CA SER A 237 -33.24 -7.37 -9.71
C SER A 237 -32.97 -6.40 -10.86
N LYS A 238 -32.67 -5.12 -10.55
CA LYS A 238 -32.27 -4.15 -11.57
C LYS A 238 -30.79 -4.28 -11.91
N ALA A 239 -29.93 -4.40 -10.89
CA ALA A 239 -28.48 -4.44 -11.05
C ALA A 239 -28.02 -5.67 -11.84
N VAL A 240 -28.58 -6.85 -11.59
CA VAL A 240 -28.17 -8.10 -12.27
C VAL A 240 -28.41 -8.08 -13.78
N LYS A 241 -29.33 -7.24 -14.27
CA LYS A 241 -29.63 -7.07 -15.70
C LYS A 241 -28.63 -6.18 -16.40
N THR A 242 -27.94 -5.34 -15.64
CA THR A 242 -27.00 -4.38 -16.19
C THR A 242 -25.58 -4.90 -16.02
N CYS A 243 -25.14 -5.41 -14.86
CA CYS A 243 -23.72 -5.75 -14.64
C CYS A 243 -23.31 -7.17 -15.08
N HIS A 244 -21.99 -7.41 -15.12
CA HIS A 244 -21.39 -8.75 -15.27
C HIS A 244 -21.00 -9.37 -13.93
N LEU A 245 -20.89 -8.56 -12.88
CA LEU A 245 -20.63 -8.96 -11.50
C LEU A 245 -21.33 -7.97 -10.58
N LEU A 246 -22.12 -8.49 -9.65
CA LEU A 246 -22.77 -7.70 -8.61
C LEU A 246 -22.03 -7.88 -7.29
N VAL A 247 -21.66 -6.78 -6.65
CA VAL A 247 -21.06 -6.76 -5.32
C VAL A 247 -22.02 -6.04 -4.37
N ILE A 248 -22.39 -6.71 -3.28
CA ILE A 248 -23.23 -6.15 -2.22
C ILE A 248 -22.35 -6.04 -0.98
N ILE A 249 -22.20 -4.84 -0.44
CA ILE A 249 -21.38 -4.58 0.75
C ILE A 249 -22.29 -4.59 1.96
N ALA A 250 -21.89 -5.35 2.99
CA ALA A 250 -22.68 -5.66 4.18
C ALA A 250 -23.89 -6.57 3.90
N GLY A 251 -24.70 -6.82 4.92
CA GLY A 251 -25.84 -7.76 4.86
C GLY A 251 -25.47 -9.24 4.71
N SER A 252 -24.19 -9.59 4.86
CA SER A 252 -23.60 -10.93 4.66
C SER A 252 -23.19 -11.64 5.95
N SER A 253 -23.38 -11.00 7.12
CA SER A 253 -23.03 -11.54 8.44
C SER A 253 -24.10 -12.54 8.97
N ALA A 254 -24.03 -12.92 10.25
CA ALA A 254 -24.97 -13.84 10.92
C ALA A 254 -25.98 -13.14 11.85
N GLY A 255 -26.13 -11.82 11.68
CA GLY A 255 -27.10 -10.99 12.37
C GLY A 255 -28.52 -11.18 11.85
N SER A 256 -29.50 -10.72 12.63
CA SER A 256 -30.93 -10.85 12.29
C SER A 256 -31.40 -9.99 11.11
N ARG A 257 -30.51 -9.15 10.56
CA ARG A 257 -30.76 -8.25 9.42
C ARG A 257 -29.86 -8.56 8.21
N ASP A 258 -29.16 -9.70 8.22
CA ASP A 258 -28.35 -10.13 7.08
C ASP A 258 -29.22 -10.82 6.03
N PHE A 259 -29.60 -10.05 5.01
CA PHE A 259 -30.53 -10.49 3.98
C PHE A 259 -29.85 -11.03 2.72
N THR A 260 -28.55 -10.79 2.53
CA THR A 260 -27.86 -11.04 1.25
C THR A 260 -27.86 -12.53 0.89
N ALA A 261 -27.48 -13.42 1.81
CA ALA A 261 -27.47 -14.87 1.54
C ALA A 261 -28.87 -15.42 1.20
N GLY A 262 -29.90 -14.97 1.94
CA GLY A 262 -31.28 -15.39 1.71
C GLY A 262 -31.84 -14.87 0.39
N LEU A 263 -31.53 -13.62 0.02
CA LEU A 263 -31.95 -13.05 -1.26
C LEU A 263 -31.25 -13.73 -2.45
N VAL A 264 -29.97 -14.07 -2.33
CA VAL A 264 -29.25 -14.83 -3.37
C VAL A 264 -29.87 -16.22 -3.56
N GLU A 265 -30.17 -16.92 -2.47
CA GLU A 265 -30.82 -18.24 -2.52
C GLU A 265 -32.25 -18.17 -3.08
N GLU A 266 -33.01 -17.12 -2.75
CA GLU A 266 -34.39 -16.94 -3.24
C GLU A 266 -34.43 -16.57 -4.73
N MET A 267 -33.51 -15.71 -5.17
CA MET A 267 -33.50 -15.14 -6.53
C MET A 267 -32.65 -15.94 -7.52
N GLY A 268 -31.92 -16.96 -7.04
CA GLY A 268 -31.01 -17.76 -7.85
C GLY A 268 -30.38 -18.92 -7.08
N GLU A 269 -29.07 -19.03 -7.14
CA GLU A 269 -28.30 -20.14 -6.54
C GLU A 269 -27.26 -19.60 -5.55
N LEU A 270 -27.33 -20.08 -4.31
CA LEU A 270 -26.33 -19.80 -3.27
C LEU A 270 -25.23 -20.88 -3.30
N LEU A 271 -24.01 -20.49 -3.64
CA LEU A 271 -22.87 -21.41 -3.77
C LEU A 271 -22.05 -21.49 -2.48
N VAL A 272 -21.81 -20.35 -1.85
CA VAL A 272 -20.98 -20.23 -0.64
C VAL A 272 -21.64 -19.26 0.32
N HIS A 273 -21.70 -19.64 1.59
CA HIS A 273 -22.12 -18.79 2.69
C HIS A 273 -21.14 -18.97 3.85
N GLY A 274 -20.09 -18.17 3.84
CA GLY A 274 -18.98 -18.23 4.78
C GLY A 274 -17.75 -18.97 4.22
N VAL A 275 -16.60 -18.33 4.34
CA VAL A 275 -15.29 -18.85 3.93
C VAL A 275 -14.38 -18.91 5.16
N THR A 276 -13.51 -19.92 5.26
CA THR A 276 -12.57 -20.08 6.37
C THR A 276 -11.35 -19.16 6.25
N ILE A 277 -11.58 -17.85 6.08
CA ILE A 277 -10.54 -16.81 6.06
C ILE A 277 -10.71 -15.79 7.19
N MET A 278 -9.61 -15.20 7.63
CA MET A 278 -9.58 -14.13 8.61
C MET A 278 -8.65 -12.99 8.17
N PRO A 279 -9.11 -11.73 8.13
CA PRO A 279 -10.51 -11.29 8.16
C PRO A 279 -11.25 -11.69 6.87
N GLY A 280 -12.59 -11.57 6.85
CA GLY A 280 -13.38 -11.88 5.64
C GLY A 280 -14.27 -13.11 5.73
N LYS A 281 -14.43 -13.73 6.90
CA LYS A 281 -15.29 -14.93 7.08
C LYS A 281 -16.67 -14.87 6.41
N PRO A 282 -17.48 -13.79 6.55
CA PRO A 282 -18.88 -13.82 6.12
C PRO A 282 -19.05 -13.43 4.66
N VAL A 283 -18.38 -14.14 3.75
CA VAL A 283 -18.55 -13.94 2.30
C VAL A 283 -19.70 -14.79 1.79
N VAL A 284 -20.53 -14.19 0.94
CA VAL A 284 -21.59 -14.87 0.19
C VAL A 284 -21.20 -14.90 -1.27
N LEU A 285 -21.24 -16.07 -1.92
CA LEU A 285 -21.04 -16.21 -3.36
C LEU A 285 -22.24 -16.93 -3.94
N GLY A 286 -22.72 -16.46 -5.09
CA GLY A 286 -23.83 -17.10 -5.78
C GLY A 286 -24.05 -16.57 -7.19
N LEU A 287 -25.14 -17.01 -7.77
CA LEU A 287 -25.65 -16.58 -9.07
C LEU A 287 -27.08 -16.10 -8.89
N ILE A 288 -27.41 -14.97 -9.49
CA ILE A 288 -28.80 -14.55 -9.69
C ILE A 288 -29.04 -14.45 -11.19
N GLU A 289 -30.00 -15.22 -11.68
CA GLU A 289 -30.17 -15.48 -13.13
C GLU A 289 -28.88 -16.05 -13.75
N LYS A 290 -28.08 -15.24 -14.44
CA LYS A 290 -26.76 -15.62 -14.99
C LYS A 290 -25.62 -14.73 -14.47
N THR A 291 -25.93 -13.84 -13.53
CA THR A 291 -25.00 -12.81 -13.06
C THR A 291 -24.40 -13.25 -11.74
N PRO A 292 -23.06 -13.36 -11.64
CA PRO A 292 -22.40 -13.66 -10.37
C PRO A 292 -22.60 -12.55 -9.36
N VAL A 293 -22.85 -12.97 -8.12
CA VAL A 293 -23.12 -12.08 -6.98
C VAL A 293 -22.15 -12.40 -5.85
N MET A 294 -21.55 -11.36 -5.29
CA MET A 294 -20.70 -11.42 -4.11
C MET A 294 -21.30 -10.55 -2.99
N GLY A 295 -21.67 -11.18 -1.88
CA GLY A 295 -21.89 -10.48 -0.61
C GLY A 295 -20.56 -10.36 0.13
N ILE A 296 -20.11 -9.13 0.31
CA ILE A 296 -18.83 -8.79 0.95
C ILE A 296 -19.09 -8.24 2.36
N PRO A 297 -18.23 -8.53 3.36
CA PRO A 297 -18.44 -8.05 4.72
C PRO A 297 -18.38 -6.52 4.84
N GLY A 298 -19.15 -5.92 5.76
CA GLY A 298 -19.17 -4.47 5.96
C GLY A 298 -17.92 -3.87 6.63
N TYR A 299 -17.07 -4.70 7.26
CA TYR A 299 -15.80 -4.22 7.80
C TYR A 299 -14.76 -4.00 6.69
N PRO A 300 -14.08 -2.84 6.63
CA PRO A 300 -13.21 -2.47 5.52
C PRO A 300 -12.10 -3.46 5.21
N VAL A 301 -11.38 -3.96 6.23
CA VAL A 301 -10.29 -4.91 6.01
C VAL A 301 -10.85 -6.25 5.55
N SER A 302 -11.96 -6.70 6.13
CA SER A 302 -12.65 -7.91 5.68
C SER A 302 -13.10 -7.77 4.22
N ALA A 303 -13.61 -6.60 3.84
CA ALA A 303 -14.07 -6.32 2.49
C ALA A 303 -12.94 -6.42 1.48
N VAL A 304 -11.84 -5.70 1.73
CA VAL A 304 -10.66 -5.69 0.87
C VAL A 304 -10.03 -7.07 0.76
N VAL A 305 -9.80 -7.77 1.88
CA VAL A 305 -9.20 -9.12 1.84
C VAL A 305 -10.09 -10.08 1.05
N ALA A 306 -11.39 -10.16 1.38
CA ALA A 306 -12.33 -11.03 0.68
C ALA A 306 -12.41 -10.75 -0.82
N PHE A 307 -12.47 -9.46 -1.19
CA PHE A 307 -12.58 -9.06 -2.59
C PHE A 307 -11.28 -9.26 -3.36
N GLU A 308 -10.11 -9.05 -2.73
CA GLU A 308 -8.81 -9.36 -3.33
C GLU A 308 -8.68 -10.87 -3.61
N VAL A 309 -9.05 -11.75 -2.66
CA VAL A 309 -8.82 -13.20 -2.83
C VAL A 309 -9.82 -13.90 -3.74
N LEU A 310 -11.02 -13.33 -3.94
CA LEU A 310 -12.11 -13.93 -4.73
C LEU A 310 -12.54 -13.05 -5.91
N GLY A 311 -12.73 -11.76 -5.69
CA GLY A 311 -13.19 -10.80 -6.71
C GLY A 311 -12.17 -10.54 -7.81
N ARG A 312 -10.89 -10.42 -7.44
CA ARG A 312 -9.77 -10.29 -8.41
C ARG A 312 -9.78 -11.40 -9.44
N GLN A 313 -9.99 -12.64 -8.98
CA GLN A 313 -9.99 -13.81 -9.84
C GLN A 313 -11.25 -13.90 -10.71
N ALA A 314 -12.40 -13.43 -10.21
CA ALA A 314 -13.59 -13.31 -11.02
C ALA A 314 -13.38 -12.34 -12.19
N ILE A 315 -12.73 -11.20 -11.94
CA ILE A 315 -12.38 -10.23 -12.99
C ILE A 315 -11.35 -10.79 -13.96
N GLN A 316 -10.33 -11.52 -13.49
CA GLN A 316 -9.39 -12.25 -14.35
C GLN A 316 -10.09 -13.24 -15.27
N SER A 317 -11.04 -14.01 -14.73
CA SER A 317 -11.82 -15.00 -15.48
C SER A 317 -12.67 -14.34 -16.56
N LEU A 318 -13.40 -13.27 -16.21
CA LEU A 318 -14.21 -12.50 -17.15
C LEU A 318 -13.35 -11.88 -18.26
N LEU A 319 -12.23 -11.24 -17.90
CA LEU A 319 -11.29 -10.67 -18.86
C LEU A 319 -10.56 -11.74 -19.68
N GLY A 320 -10.51 -12.99 -19.22
CA GLY A 320 -9.77 -14.07 -19.84
C GLY A 320 -8.26 -13.80 -19.93
N THR A 321 -7.69 -13.13 -18.93
CA THR A 321 -6.27 -12.79 -18.85
C THR A 321 -5.77 -12.88 -17.41
N ARG A 322 -4.45 -13.02 -17.23
CA ARG A 322 -3.84 -12.97 -15.90
C ARG A 322 -3.48 -11.53 -15.56
N LEU A 323 -3.74 -11.13 -14.31
CA LEU A 323 -3.27 -9.84 -13.80
C LEU A 323 -1.84 -10.01 -13.27
N PRO A 324 -1.01 -8.95 -13.30
CA PRO A 324 0.31 -8.99 -12.69
C PRO A 324 0.25 -9.42 -11.23
N GLU A 325 1.08 -10.38 -10.84
CA GLU A 325 1.20 -10.78 -9.44
C GLU A 325 2.05 -9.77 -8.67
N ARG A 326 1.76 -9.64 -7.36
CA ARG A 326 2.58 -8.84 -6.46
C ARG A 326 3.87 -9.60 -6.15
N VAL A 327 4.95 -8.85 -5.94
CA VAL A 327 6.25 -9.42 -5.54
C VAL A 327 6.10 -10.13 -4.20
N ARG A 328 6.63 -11.35 -4.13
CA ARG A 328 6.70 -12.15 -2.91
C ARG A 328 8.15 -12.34 -2.51
N LEU A 329 8.43 -12.21 -1.23
CA LEU A 329 9.77 -12.44 -0.68
C LEU A 329 9.70 -13.15 0.65
N ARG A 330 10.82 -13.75 1.05
CA ARG A 330 10.98 -14.33 2.37
C ARG A 330 11.43 -13.25 3.36
N ALA A 331 10.70 -13.08 4.45
CA ALA A 331 11.09 -12.23 5.57
C ALA A 331 10.81 -12.92 6.91
N PHE A 332 11.46 -12.46 7.98
CA PHE A 332 11.42 -13.10 9.28
C PHE A 332 10.55 -12.33 10.28
N SER A 333 9.69 -13.05 10.99
CA SER A 333 8.79 -12.43 11.96
C SER A 333 9.56 -11.88 13.16
N GLY A 334 9.35 -10.61 13.50
CA GLY A 334 9.96 -10.03 14.68
C GLY A 334 9.34 -10.46 16.01
N ARG A 335 8.20 -11.16 16.00
CA ARG A 335 7.54 -11.62 17.22
C ARG A 335 6.67 -12.84 16.98
N LYS A 336 6.25 -13.48 18.05
CA LYS A 336 5.19 -14.50 17.98
C LYS A 336 3.89 -13.85 17.48
N ILE A 337 3.25 -14.47 16.49
CA ILE A 337 1.97 -14.06 15.93
C ILE A 337 1.00 -15.22 16.10
N PRO A 338 0.18 -15.26 17.16
CA PRO A 338 -0.79 -16.35 17.34
C PRO A 338 -1.88 -16.28 16.26
N SER A 339 -2.28 -17.44 15.77
CA SER A 339 -3.41 -17.65 14.86
C SER A 339 -4.28 -18.81 15.36
N ARG A 340 -5.18 -19.35 14.52
CA ARG A 340 -6.07 -20.47 14.89
C ARG A 340 -6.12 -21.51 13.80
N LEU A 341 -6.16 -22.79 14.20
CA LEU A 341 -6.38 -23.90 13.28
C LEU A 341 -7.75 -23.80 12.60
N GLY A 342 -7.80 -24.31 11.36
CA GLY A 342 -9.00 -24.35 10.51
C GLY A 342 -9.36 -23.04 9.82
N ILE A 343 -8.54 -21.98 9.98
CA ILE A 343 -8.75 -20.71 9.29
C ILE A 343 -7.45 -20.20 8.69
N GLU A 344 -7.56 -19.74 7.46
CA GLU A 344 -6.45 -19.07 6.80
C GLU A 344 -6.45 -17.58 7.15
N GLU A 345 -5.32 -17.08 7.65
CA GLU A 345 -5.26 -15.72 8.18
C GLU A 345 -4.35 -14.79 7.37
N PHE A 346 -4.89 -13.64 6.98
CA PHE A 346 -4.19 -12.59 6.24
C PHE A 346 -3.78 -11.47 7.20
N ILE A 347 -2.49 -11.42 7.51
CA ILE A 347 -1.89 -10.44 8.41
C ILE A 347 -1.25 -9.33 7.61
N ARG A 348 -1.69 -8.09 7.88
CA ARG A 348 -1.03 -6.89 7.38
C ARG A 348 0.24 -6.65 8.19
N VAL A 349 1.35 -6.41 7.50
CA VAL A 349 2.66 -6.25 8.12
C VAL A 349 3.37 -4.99 7.65
N LYS A 350 4.21 -4.45 8.53
CA LYS A 350 5.33 -3.59 8.15
C LYS A 350 6.51 -4.45 7.76
N VAL A 351 7.24 -4.07 6.71
CA VAL A 351 8.37 -4.82 6.17
C VAL A 351 9.57 -3.89 6.03
N GLY A 352 10.74 -4.36 6.42
CA GLY A 352 11.98 -3.62 6.19
C GLY A 352 13.20 -4.52 6.27
N GLU A 353 14.35 -3.95 5.94
CA GLU A 353 15.63 -4.64 5.97
C GLU A 353 16.50 -4.04 7.06
N VAL A 354 16.82 -4.83 8.10
CA VAL A 354 17.62 -4.42 9.25
C VAL A 354 18.88 -5.27 9.27
N SER A 355 20.05 -4.64 9.21
CA SER A 355 21.35 -5.33 9.24
C SER A 355 21.48 -6.41 8.13
N GLY A 356 20.93 -6.15 6.94
CA GLY A 356 20.91 -7.11 5.82
C GLY A 356 19.89 -8.24 5.96
N LYS A 357 19.05 -8.23 7.00
CA LYS A 357 17.98 -9.20 7.23
C LYS A 357 16.62 -8.57 6.96
N ARG A 358 15.82 -9.19 6.09
CA ARG A 358 14.43 -8.80 5.86
C ARG A 358 13.56 -9.26 7.01
N VAL A 359 12.92 -8.33 7.69
CA VAL A 359 12.06 -8.58 8.85
C VAL A 359 10.68 -8.02 8.61
N PHE A 360 9.69 -8.60 9.29
CA PHE A 360 8.35 -8.06 9.29
C PHE A 360 7.75 -8.00 10.69
N LEU A 361 6.86 -7.02 10.88
CA LEU A 361 6.15 -6.79 12.13
C LEU A 361 4.65 -6.67 11.83
N PRO A 362 3.78 -7.43 12.52
CA PRO A 362 2.36 -7.36 12.24
C PRO A 362 1.76 -6.06 12.78
N LEU A 363 0.92 -5.43 11.96
CA LEU A 363 0.11 -4.28 12.35
C LEU A 363 -1.00 -4.71 13.33
N LYS A 364 -1.67 -3.73 13.94
CA LYS A 364 -2.77 -3.99 14.88
C LYS A 364 -3.87 -4.83 14.21
N ARG A 365 -4.37 -5.83 14.93
CA ARG A 365 -5.54 -6.63 14.50
C ARG A 365 -6.81 -5.79 14.53
N GLY A 366 -7.80 -6.18 13.73
CA GLY A 366 -9.08 -5.49 13.66
C GLY A 366 -9.57 -5.39 12.22
N ALA A 367 -10.78 -5.90 11.97
CA ALA A 367 -11.42 -5.86 10.67
C ALA A 367 -11.88 -4.44 10.28
N GLY A 368 -12.21 -3.61 11.28
CA GLY A 368 -12.62 -2.21 11.11
C GLY A 368 -11.47 -1.20 10.88
N ALA A 369 -10.22 -1.62 11.06
CA ALA A 369 -9.09 -0.71 11.12
C ALA A 369 -8.55 -0.34 9.72
N ILE A 370 -9.25 0.55 9.01
CA ILE A 370 -8.85 1.01 7.65
C ILE A 370 -7.40 1.50 7.58
N THR A 371 -6.90 2.15 8.64
CA THR A 371 -5.52 2.65 8.73
C THR A 371 -4.46 1.55 8.63
N THR A 372 -4.81 0.29 8.89
CA THR A 372 -3.89 -0.83 8.68
C THR A 372 -3.71 -1.18 7.22
N LEU A 373 -4.69 -0.89 6.35
CA LEU A 373 -4.57 -1.10 4.91
C LEU A 373 -3.67 -0.03 4.30
N THR A 374 -3.80 1.22 4.74
CA THR A 374 -2.98 2.34 4.24
C THR A 374 -1.53 2.31 4.75
N ARG A 375 -1.29 1.64 5.89
CA ARG A 375 0.05 1.52 6.50
C ARG A 375 0.76 0.21 6.16
N ALA A 376 0.09 -0.78 5.60
CA ALA A 376 0.69 -2.09 5.34
C ALA A 376 1.71 -2.00 4.20
N ASP A 377 2.89 -2.58 4.41
CA ASP A 377 3.89 -2.76 3.34
C ASP A 377 3.77 -4.13 2.69
N GLY A 378 3.10 -5.07 3.35
CA GLY A 378 2.88 -6.42 2.87
C GLY A 378 1.76 -7.17 3.58
N LEU A 379 1.47 -8.34 3.06
CA LEU A 379 0.54 -9.32 3.60
C LEU A 379 1.27 -10.64 3.84
N VAL A 380 1.11 -11.19 5.05
CA VAL A 380 1.53 -12.54 5.40
C VAL A 380 0.29 -13.43 5.46
N ARG A 381 0.34 -14.55 4.74
CA ARG A 381 -0.70 -15.58 4.74
C ARG A 381 -0.28 -16.68 5.72
N ILE A 382 -1.00 -16.80 6.82
CA ILE A 382 -0.84 -17.90 7.80
C ILE A 382 -1.77 -19.04 7.36
N PRO A 383 -1.22 -20.23 7.04
CA PRO A 383 -2.01 -21.39 6.62
C PRO A 383 -3.02 -21.86 7.68
N ALA A 384 -4.08 -22.53 7.22
CA ALA A 384 -5.15 -23.01 8.11
C ALA A 384 -4.73 -24.13 9.06
N ASP A 385 -3.63 -24.82 8.79
CA ASP A 385 -3.03 -25.85 9.64
C ASP A 385 -1.96 -25.29 10.61
N SER A 386 -1.84 -23.96 10.70
CA SER A 386 -0.89 -23.28 11.60
C SER A 386 -1.58 -22.59 12.78
N GLU A 387 -1.01 -22.76 13.97
CA GLU A 387 -1.39 -22.01 15.19
C GLU A 387 -0.78 -20.60 15.25
N GLY A 388 -0.04 -20.20 14.22
CA GLY A 388 0.63 -18.91 14.14
C GLY A 388 2.09 -19.00 13.72
N VAL A 389 2.78 -17.88 13.87
CA VAL A 389 4.19 -17.71 13.47
C VAL A 389 5.04 -17.49 14.72
N LEU A 390 6.16 -18.19 14.85
CA LEU A 390 7.13 -18.01 15.93
C LEU A 390 8.02 -16.78 15.68
N ALA A 391 8.61 -16.24 16.75
CA ALA A 391 9.61 -15.19 16.60
C ALA A 391 10.84 -15.74 15.85
N GLY A 392 11.32 -14.99 14.85
CA GLY A 392 12.43 -15.39 13.98
C GLY A 392 12.06 -16.39 12.88
N GLU A 393 10.81 -16.86 12.80
CA GLU A 393 10.35 -17.74 11.74
C GLU A 393 10.22 -16.99 10.41
N GLY A 394 10.65 -17.64 9.31
CA GLY A 394 10.64 -17.05 7.97
C GLY A 394 9.35 -17.37 7.22
N MET A 395 8.59 -16.35 6.85
CA MET A 395 7.34 -16.45 6.09
C MET A 395 7.49 -15.82 4.71
N GLU A 396 6.64 -16.24 3.78
CA GLU A 396 6.40 -15.50 2.54
C GLU A 396 5.57 -14.24 2.84
N VAL A 397 6.06 -13.11 2.35
CA VAL A 397 5.36 -11.81 2.41
C VAL A 397 5.05 -11.36 1.00
N GLU A 398 3.77 -11.16 0.72
CA GLU A 398 3.31 -10.50 -0.51
C GLU A 398 3.40 -8.98 -0.32
N LEU A 399 4.23 -8.29 -1.09
CA LEU A 399 4.45 -6.86 -0.94
C LEU A 399 3.31 -6.02 -1.54
N LEU A 400 2.91 -4.98 -0.81
CA LEU A 400 1.94 -3.97 -1.25
C LEU A 400 2.61 -2.71 -1.80
N ARG A 401 3.95 -2.71 -1.89
CA ARG A 401 4.79 -1.62 -2.38
C ARG A 401 5.99 -2.16 -3.16
N PRO A 402 6.71 -1.32 -3.93
CA PRO A 402 7.93 -1.74 -4.62
C PRO A 402 8.98 -2.31 -3.66
N GLU A 403 9.60 -3.44 -4.02
CA GLU A 403 10.66 -4.09 -3.21
C GLU A 403 11.86 -3.18 -2.96
N LYS A 404 12.25 -2.37 -3.97
CA LYS A 404 13.36 -1.43 -3.88
C LYS A 404 13.21 -0.41 -2.74
N ASP A 405 11.98 -0.13 -2.30
CA ASP A 405 11.71 0.84 -1.25
C ASP A 405 12.03 0.26 0.15
N LEU A 406 12.24 -1.05 0.29
CA LEU A 406 12.58 -1.68 1.57
C LEU A 406 13.95 -1.23 2.09
N GLY A 407 14.95 -1.09 1.20
CA GLY A 407 16.30 -0.62 1.55
C GLY A 407 16.36 0.86 1.93
N HIS A 408 15.28 1.62 1.69
CA HIS A 408 15.16 3.03 2.04
C HIS A 408 14.24 3.27 3.26
N CYS A 409 13.81 2.19 3.91
CA CYS A 409 12.88 2.24 5.02
C CYS A 409 13.58 2.16 6.38
N ILE A 410 13.38 3.18 7.19
CA ILE A 410 13.81 3.22 8.58
C ILE A 410 12.69 2.61 9.44
N LEU A 411 12.82 1.34 9.81
CA LEU A 411 12.00 0.70 10.84
C LEU A 411 12.28 1.27 12.24
N ALA A 412 11.31 2.01 12.77
CA ALA A 412 11.27 2.53 14.14
C ALA A 412 10.26 1.73 14.99
N VAL A 413 10.71 1.13 16.08
CA VAL A 413 9.85 0.27 16.93
C VAL A 413 9.93 0.74 18.37
N GLY A 414 8.81 1.08 19.00
CA GLY A 414 8.84 1.52 20.40
C GLY A 414 7.58 2.22 20.84
N SER A 415 7.74 3.29 21.63
CA SER A 415 6.63 4.14 22.04
C SER A 415 6.12 5.01 20.87
N HIS A 416 4.87 5.43 20.97
CA HIS A 416 4.24 6.33 20.00
C HIS A 416 4.51 7.78 20.39
N ASP A 417 4.78 8.64 19.40
CA ASP A 417 4.87 10.08 19.58
C ASP A 417 4.43 10.85 18.32
N LEU A 418 3.76 11.99 18.47
CA LEU A 418 3.28 12.79 17.32
C LEU A 418 4.44 13.45 16.56
N ALA A 419 5.51 13.87 17.25
CA ALA A 419 6.68 14.44 16.60
C ALA A 419 7.47 13.38 15.81
N LEU A 420 7.38 12.10 16.17
CA LEU A 420 7.98 11.01 15.37
C LEU A 420 7.28 10.85 14.00
N GLU A 421 5.95 10.96 13.95
CA GLU A 421 5.19 10.98 12.69
C GLU A 421 5.55 12.21 11.85
N LEU A 422 5.71 13.36 12.50
CA LEU A 422 6.16 14.59 11.85
C LEU A 422 7.58 14.46 11.28
N LEU A 423 8.49 13.78 11.99
CA LEU A 423 9.83 13.48 11.50
C LEU A 423 9.77 12.65 10.21
N GLY A 424 8.87 11.66 10.14
CA GLY A 424 8.64 10.88 8.92
C GLY A 424 8.16 11.74 7.74
N GLN A 425 7.27 12.70 8.01
CA GLN A 425 6.78 13.65 6.99
C GLN A 425 7.89 14.57 6.47
N PHE A 426 8.71 15.14 7.36
CA PHE A 426 9.87 15.95 6.95
C PHE A 426 10.91 15.11 6.21
N LEU A 427 11.18 13.89 6.66
CA LEU A 427 12.11 12.99 6.00
C LEU A 427 11.69 12.75 4.55
N ARG A 428 10.43 12.40 4.31
CA ARG A 428 9.90 12.14 2.96
C ARG A 428 9.89 13.41 2.09
N ARG A 429 9.68 14.59 2.69
CA ARG A 429 9.76 15.87 1.96
C ARG A 429 11.15 16.14 1.40
N HIS A 430 12.21 15.84 2.17
CA HIS A 430 13.59 16.08 1.76
C HIS A 430 14.22 14.91 0.99
N TYR A 431 13.75 13.69 1.25
CA TYR A 431 14.22 12.45 0.64
C TYR A 431 13.01 11.61 0.24
N PRO A 432 12.41 11.85 -0.95
CA PRO A 432 11.16 11.19 -1.38
C PRO A 432 11.22 9.68 -1.44
N GLU A 433 12.43 9.12 -1.59
CA GLU A 433 12.69 7.68 -1.59
C GLU A 433 12.71 7.06 -0.19
N MET A 434 12.83 7.86 0.88
CA MET A 434 12.96 7.38 2.25
C MET A 434 11.62 7.40 2.99
N GLU A 435 11.42 6.40 3.84
CA GLU A 435 10.27 6.30 4.72
C GLU A 435 10.73 6.02 6.16
N LEU A 436 10.11 6.69 7.13
CA LEU A 436 10.20 6.32 8.54
C LEU A 436 8.95 5.51 8.89
N SER A 437 9.10 4.19 9.00
CA SER A 437 8.00 3.30 9.34
C SER A 437 7.99 3.00 10.83
N SER A 438 6.96 3.50 11.53
CA SER A 438 6.79 3.35 12.97
C SER A 438 5.88 2.17 13.35
N ALA A 439 6.28 1.39 14.36
CA ALA A 439 5.44 0.38 15.00
C ALA A 439 5.37 0.61 16.52
N HIS A 440 4.16 0.78 17.04
CA HIS A 440 3.94 1.20 18.44
C HIS A 440 3.67 0.00 19.34
N VAL A 441 4.69 -0.43 20.08
CA VAL A 441 4.66 -1.61 20.97
C VAL A 441 5.09 -1.29 22.41
N GLY A 442 5.37 0.00 22.70
CA GLY A 442 5.89 0.46 23.99
C GLY A 442 7.42 0.48 24.03
N SER A 443 7.98 1.26 24.95
CA SER A 443 9.42 1.53 25.05
C SER A 443 10.26 0.27 25.29
N LEU A 444 9.86 -0.55 26.27
CA LEU A 444 10.59 -1.77 26.62
C LEU A 444 10.62 -2.77 25.45
N SER A 445 9.47 -2.99 24.81
CA SER A 445 9.36 -3.81 23.60
C SER A 445 10.20 -3.26 22.45
N GLY A 446 10.35 -1.93 22.35
CA GLY A 446 11.25 -1.26 21.41
C GLY A 446 12.71 -1.62 21.66
N LEU A 447 13.17 -1.59 22.91
CA LEU A 447 14.52 -2.04 23.26
C LEU A 447 14.75 -3.52 22.92
N MET A 448 13.78 -4.39 23.21
CA MET A 448 13.83 -5.81 22.82
C MET A 448 13.95 -5.98 21.29
N ALA A 449 13.21 -5.18 20.51
CA ALA A 449 13.30 -5.23 19.05
C ALA A 449 14.69 -4.80 18.54
N LEU A 450 15.36 -3.86 19.20
CA LEU A 450 16.75 -3.51 18.86
C LEU A 450 17.72 -4.65 19.19
N ARG A 451 17.55 -5.30 20.35
CA ARG A 451 18.36 -6.47 20.77
C ARG A 451 18.30 -7.58 19.73
N ASP A 452 17.10 -7.86 19.25
CA ASP A 452 16.81 -9.00 18.38
C ASP A 452 17.05 -8.66 16.89
N GLY A 453 17.54 -7.46 16.58
CA GLY A 453 17.87 -7.02 15.22
C GLY A 453 16.65 -6.80 14.32
N LEU A 454 15.54 -6.36 14.90
CA LEU A 454 14.24 -6.20 14.23
C LEU A 454 13.88 -4.75 13.93
N ALA A 455 14.69 -3.80 14.42
CA ALA A 455 14.49 -2.38 14.25
C ALA A 455 15.82 -1.65 14.09
N HIS A 456 15.78 -0.52 13.39
CA HIS A 456 16.91 0.40 13.26
C HIS A 456 17.04 1.31 14.49
N LEU A 457 15.89 1.77 14.98
CA LEU A 457 15.79 2.64 16.15
C LEU A 457 14.52 2.37 16.95
N ALA A 458 14.52 2.80 18.20
CA ALA A 458 13.39 2.73 19.11
C ALA A 458 13.13 4.07 19.77
N GLY A 459 11.88 4.52 19.75
CA GLY A 459 11.43 5.65 20.59
C GLY A 459 11.22 5.16 22.03
N SER A 460 11.90 5.77 22.99
CA SER A 460 11.91 5.33 24.39
C SER A 460 11.88 6.49 25.38
N HIS A 461 11.23 6.24 26.51
CA HIS A 461 11.04 7.19 27.62
C HIS A 461 10.86 6.43 28.94
N LEU A 462 11.70 5.41 29.18
CA LEU A 462 11.62 4.58 30.38
C LEU A 462 12.28 5.32 31.54
N PHE A 463 11.47 5.74 32.52
CA PHE A 463 11.96 6.32 33.76
C PHE A 463 12.48 5.23 34.70
N ASP A 464 13.64 5.45 35.29
CA ASP A 464 14.18 4.61 36.35
C ASP A 464 14.13 5.35 37.70
N PRO A 465 13.24 4.94 38.62
CA PRO A 465 13.11 5.59 39.93
C PRO A 465 14.37 5.56 40.79
N GLN A 466 15.25 4.57 40.60
CA GLN A 466 16.45 4.41 41.44
C GLN A 466 17.53 5.42 41.10
N SER A 467 17.81 5.61 39.81
CA SER A 467 18.80 6.59 39.32
C SER A 467 18.21 7.99 39.09
N GLY A 468 16.89 8.11 38.96
CA GLY A 468 16.23 9.35 38.55
C GLY A 468 16.48 9.73 37.08
N THR A 469 17.02 8.82 36.28
CA THR A 469 17.35 9.04 34.87
C THR A 469 16.39 8.32 33.92
N PHE A 470 16.49 8.62 32.63
CA PHE A 470 15.71 7.97 31.58
C PHE A 470 16.58 7.06 30.71
N ASN A 471 16.01 5.93 30.29
CA ASN A 471 16.51 5.01 29.26
C ASN A 471 17.83 4.28 29.56
N LEU A 472 18.88 4.95 30.06
CA LEU A 472 20.23 4.39 30.22
C LEU A 472 20.27 3.12 31.10
N PRO A 473 19.66 3.08 32.30
CA PRO A 473 19.66 1.86 33.12
C PRO A 473 18.96 0.68 32.45
N TYR A 474 17.90 0.96 31.67
CA TYR A 474 17.19 -0.07 30.91
C TYR A 474 18.03 -0.55 29.73
N ILE A 475 18.78 0.33 29.05
CA ILE A 475 19.71 -0.05 27.99
C ILE A 475 20.81 -0.96 28.55
N GLU A 476 21.43 -0.61 29.68
CA GLU A 476 22.44 -1.45 30.33
C GLU A 476 21.90 -2.83 30.69
N LYS A 477 20.69 -2.90 31.24
CA LYS A 477 20.04 -4.14 31.64
C LYS A 477 19.64 -5.03 30.45
N TYR A 478 19.09 -4.44 29.40
CA TYR A 478 18.38 -5.17 28.34
C TYR A 478 19.15 -5.26 27.01
N LEU A 479 20.16 -4.41 26.81
CA LEU A 479 21.01 -4.37 25.62
C LEU A 479 22.52 -4.50 25.94
N PRO A 480 22.94 -5.35 26.90
CA PRO A 480 24.35 -5.39 27.32
C PRO A 480 25.32 -5.80 26.19
N GLN A 481 24.82 -6.51 25.17
CA GLN A 481 25.58 -6.99 24.02
C GLN A 481 25.16 -6.33 22.70
N THR A 482 24.28 -5.33 22.75
CA THR A 482 23.77 -4.65 21.54
C THR A 482 24.28 -3.21 21.54
N PRO A 483 25.31 -2.88 20.75
CA PRO A 483 25.84 -1.53 20.69
C PRO A 483 24.77 -0.56 20.18
N VAL A 484 24.47 0.46 20.98
CA VAL A 484 23.51 1.51 20.64
C VAL A 484 24.10 2.91 20.85
N ARG A 485 23.41 3.90 20.29
CA ARG A 485 23.54 5.32 20.55
C ARG A 485 22.21 5.85 21.05
N VAL A 486 22.24 6.86 21.90
CA VAL A 486 21.03 7.51 22.39
C VAL A 486 21.04 8.96 21.92
N VAL A 487 20.00 9.34 21.19
CA VAL A 487 19.82 10.70 20.69
C VAL A 487 18.59 11.31 21.33
N HIS A 488 18.76 12.45 21.99
CA HIS A 488 17.64 13.18 22.56
C HIS A 488 16.68 13.62 21.46
N PHE A 489 15.40 13.29 21.58
CA PHE A 489 14.40 13.66 20.59
C PHE A 489 13.68 14.94 21.02
N ALA A 490 13.03 14.92 22.17
CA ALA A 490 12.37 16.07 22.77
C ALA A 490 12.07 15.82 24.24
N SER A 491 11.92 16.89 25.03
CA SER A 491 11.17 16.82 26.28
C SER A 491 9.67 16.98 26.00
N ARG A 492 8.82 16.42 26.84
CA ARG A 492 7.36 16.44 26.70
C ARG A 492 6.70 16.74 28.03
N SER A 493 5.70 17.61 28.00
CA SER A 493 4.83 17.87 29.15
C SER A 493 3.78 16.76 29.26
N GLN A 494 3.87 15.97 30.33
CA GLN A 494 2.85 15.00 30.74
C GLN A 494 1.92 15.57 31.79
N GLY A 495 0.66 15.17 31.72
CA GLY A 495 -0.37 15.75 32.56
C GLY A 495 -1.76 15.19 32.34
N LEU A 496 -2.72 15.76 33.06
CA LEU A 496 -4.11 15.36 33.02
C LEU A 496 -4.82 16.04 31.85
N ILE A 497 -5.38 15.22 30.96
CA ILE A 497 -6.29 15.65 29.91
C ILE A 497 -7.69 15.70 30.50
N VAL A 498 -8.36 16.84 30.38
CA VAL A 498 -9.68 17.09 30.97
C VAL A 498 -10.61 17.77 29.94
N PRO A 499 -11.94 17.68 30.11
CA PRO A 499 -12.87 18.37 29.22
C PRO A 499 -12.66 19.89 29.19
N PRO A 500 -13.07 20.58 28.11
CA PRO A 500 -12.92 22.03 27.99
C PRO A 500 -13.58 22.77 29.15
N GLY A 501 -12.87 23.76 29.71
CA GLY A 501 -13.29 24.52 30.89
C GLY A 501 -13.04 23.80 32.22
N ASN A 502 -12.46 22.60 32.21
CA ASN A 502 -12.18 21.79 33.40
C ASN A 502 -13.36 21.76 34.40
N PRO A 503 -14.52 21.20 34.01
CA PRO A 503 -15.77 21.33 34.78
C PRO A 503 -15.72 20.70 36.18
N ARG A 504 -14.78 19.78 36.42
CA ARG A 504 -14.57 19.12 37.72
C ARG A 504 -13.52 19.83 38.58
N GLY A 505 -12.96 20.94 38.09
CA GLY A 505 -11.97 21.76 38.80
C GLY A 505 -10.73 20.98 39.25
N ILE A 506 -10.24 20.09 38.39
CA ILE A 506 -9.08 19.23 38.66
C ILE A 506 -7.81 20.08 38.63
N ARG A 507 -6.89 19.89 39.58
CA ARG A 507 -5.61 20.61 39.62
C ARG A 507 -4.41 19.69 39.83
N SER A 508 -4.64 18.47 40.32
CA SER A 508 -3.59 17.52 40.69
C SER A 508 -4.06 16.07 40.61
N LEU A 509 -3.14 15.11 40.75
CA LEU A 509 -3.47 13.69 40.89
C LEU A 509 -4.31 13.39 42.14
N LYS A 510 -4.12 14.16 43.23
CA LYS A 510 -4.93 14.00 44.45
C LYS A 510 -6.41 14.27 44.20
N ASP A 511 -6.73 15.25 43.35
CA ASP A 511 -8.12 15.54 42.98
C ASP A 511 -8.80 14.38 42.27
N VAL A 512 -8.06 13.61 41.47
CA VAL A 512 -8.60 12.45 40.72
C VAL A 512 -9.09 11.37 41.68
N ALA A 513 -8.26 11.02 42.67
CA ALA A 513 -8.61 10.03 43.69
C ALA A 513 -9.73 10.55 44.61
N GLN A 514 -9.58 11.76 45.15
CA GLN A 514 -10.53 12.31 46.14
C GLN A 514 -11.93 12.58 45.58
N LYS A 515 -12.03 12.97 44.31
CA LYS A 515 -13.33 13.28 43.67
C LYS A 515 -13.98 12.05 43.02
N GLY A 516 -13.35 10.87 43.11
CA GLY A 516 -13.87 9.60 42.57
C GLY A 516 -14.10 9.63 41.05
N LEU A 517 -13.26 10.36 40.32
CA LEU A 517 -13.43 10.59 38.89
C LEU A 517 -13.11 9.34 38.08
N THR A 518 -13.86 9.14 36.99
CA THR A 518 -13.60 8.05 36.06
C THR A 518 -12.34 8.37 35.24
N PHE A 519 -11.28 7.60 35.46
CA PHE A 519 -9.96 7.78 34.87
C PHE A 519 -9.73 6.83 33.67
N ILE A 520 -8.96 7.28 32.68
CA ILE A 520 -8.43 6.44 31.59
C ILE A 520 -6.90 6.58 31.53
N ASN A 521 -6.22 5.44 31.53
CA ASN A 521 -4.78 5.33 31.71
C ASN A 521 -4.06 4.91 30.42
N ARG A 522 -2.73 4.85 30.46
CA ARG A 522 -1.89 4.21 29.43
C ARG A 522 -1.53 2.78 29.84
N GLN A 523 -1.21 1.96 28.84
CA GLN A 523 -0.89 0.55 29.03
C GLN A 523 0.32 0.32 29.98
N PRO A 524 0.36 -0.80 30.72
CA PRO A 524 1.47 -1.19 31.59
C PRO A 524 2.79 -1.25 30.81
N GLY A 525 3.86 -0.82 31.46
CA GLY A 525 5.20 -0.74 30.86
C GLY A 525 5.39 0.40 29.85
N SER A 526 4.38 1.25 29.61
CA SER A 526 4.62 2.55 28.97
C SER A 526 5.36 3.49 29.93
N GLY A 527 6.23 4.36 29.40
CA GLY A 527 6.94 5.33 30.24
C GLY A 527 5.99 6.22 31.04
N THR A 528 4.86 6.60 30.43
CA THR A 528 3.75 7.32 31.07
C THR A 528 3.17 6.59 32.27
N ARG A 529 2.92 5.27 32.16
CA ARG A 529 2.41 4.47 33.28
C ARG A 529 3.45 4.32 34.39
N VAL A 530 4.70 4.05 34.04
CA VAL A 530 5.80 3.95 35.02
C VAL A 530 5.96 5.26 35.79
N LEU A 531 5.93 6.40 35.10
CA LEU A 531 6.06 7.72 35.72
C LEU A 531 4.86 8.06 36.62
N LEU A 532 3.64 7.73 36.19
CA LEU A 532 2.44 7.87 37.01
C LEU A 532 2.56 7.07 38.31
N ASP A 533 2.92 5.80 38.20
CA ASP A 533 2.92 4.86 39.32
C ASP A 533 3.96 5.30 40.37
N TYR A 534 5.12 5.78 39.92
CA TYR A 534 6.13 6.42 40.78
C TYR A 534 5.56 7.64 41.53
N HIS A 535 4.90 8.56 40.83
CA HIS A 535 4.35 9.76 41.46
C HIS A 535 3.14 9.48 42.36
N LEU A 536 2.32 8.47 42.06
CA LEU A 536 1.25 8.04 42.96
C LEU A 536 1.84 7.49 44.26
N GLN A 537 2.92 6.69 44.17
CA GLN A 537 3.64 6.19 45.33
C GLN A 537 4.24 7.32 46.18
N ASP A 538 4.91 8.29 45.54
CA ASP A 538 5.49 9.47 46.22
C ASP A 538 4.41 10.33 46.91
N LEU A 539 3.23 10.45 46.30
CA LEU A 539 2.09 11.16 46.85
C LEU A 539 1.29 10.35 47.90
N GLY A 540 1.64 9.08 48.14
CA GLY A 540 0.94 8.17 49.04
C GLY A 540 -0.48 7.81 48.58
N ILE A 541 -0.76 7.86 47.28
CA ILE A 541 -2.06 7.54 46.69
C ILE A 541 -2.05 6.08 46.25
N ASN A 542 -2.98 5.27 46.75
CA ASN A 542 -3.11 3.89 46.30
C ASN A 542 -3.79 3.87 44.92
N PRO A 543 -3.20 3.26 43.88
CA PRO A 543 -3.84 3.16 42.57
C PRO A 543 -5.25 2.55 42.57
N GLY A 544 -5.54 1.64 43.52
CA GLY A 544 -6.87 1.05 43.69
C GLY A 544 -7.95 2.04 44.12
N GLU A 545 -7.58 3.23 44.60
CA GLU A 545 -8.50 4.33 44.94
C GLU A 545 -8.91 5.14 43.71
N ILE A 546 -8.21 4.99 42.58
CA ILE A 546 -8.53 5.68 41.33
C ILE A 546 -9.52 4.84 40.52
N LYS A 547 -10.76 5.32 40.43
CA LYS A 547 -11.81 4.66 39.64
C LYS A 547 -11.41 4.60 38.16
N GLY A 548 -11.29 3.39 37.62
CA GLY A 548 -10.93 3.17 36.22
C GLY A 548 -9.42 3.16 35.95
N TYR A 549 -8.59 3.06 36.98
CA TYR A 549 -7.12 3.04 36.83
C TYR A 549 -6.59 1.95 35.86
N ASP A 550 -7.26 0.80 35.79
CA ASP A 550 -6.96 -0.31 34.88
C ASP A 550 -7.68 -0.21 33.52
N GLN A 551 -8.45 0.85 33.28
CA GLN A 551 -8.93 1.17 31.94
C GLN A 551 -7.81 1.84 31.17
N GLU A 552 -7.50 1.31 29.99
CA GLU A 552 -6.24 1.60 29.32
C GLU A 552 -6.42 1.94 27.85
N GLU A 553 -5.57 2.85 27.39
CA GLU A 553 -5.40 3.20 26.00
C GLU A 553 -3.96 3.07 25.55
N THR A 554 -3.79 2.74 24.27
CA THR A 554 -2.46 2.43 23.69
C THR A 554 -1.75 3.65 23.09
N THR A 555 -2.45 4.78 22.97
CA THR A 555 -1.94 6.04 22.42
C THR A 555 -2.44 7.23 23.22
N HIS A 556 -1.73 8.36 23.14
CA HIS A 556 -2.15 9.58 23.84
C HIS A 556 -3.43 10.17 23.24
N LEU A 557 -3.62 10.02 21.93
CA LEU A 557 -4.86 10.39 21.25
C LEU A 557 -6.03 9.51 21.69
N GLY A 558 -5.81 8.21 21.95
CA GLY A 558 -6.84 7.32 22.50
C GLY A 558 -7.36 7.80 23.86
N VAL A 559 -6.45 8.14 24.78
CA VAL A 559 -6.80 8.77 26.07
C VAL A 559 -7.60 10.05 25.86
N ALA A 560 -7.13 10.93 24.97
CA ALA A 560 -7.82 12.18 24.68
C ALA A 560 -9.23 11.96 24.09
N VAL A 561 -9.41 10.99 23.19
CA VAL A 561 -10.73 10.62 22.63
C VAL A 561 -11.66 10.09 23.72
N ALA A 562 -11.17 9.25 24.63
CA ALA A 562 -11.96 8.75 25.75
C ALA A 562 -12.47 9.89 26.65
N VAL A 563 -11.66 10.93 26.87
CA VAL A 563 -12.10 12.13 27.59
C VAL A 563 -13.09 12.96 26.77
N ALA A 564 -12.80 13.22 25.49
CA ALA A 564 -13.65 14.02 24.60
C ALA A 564 -15.04 13.41 24.40
N THR A 565 -15.15 12.08 24.43
CA THR A 565 -16.41 11.34 24.25
C THR A 565 -17.14 11.06 25.56
N GLY A 566 -16.59 11.46 26.71
CA GLY A 566 -17.17 11.24 28.03
C GLY A 566 -17.05 9.79 28.54
N GLN A 567 -16.26 8.94 27.88
CA GLN A 567 -15.92 7.61 28.40
C GLN A 567 -15.14 7.72 29.72
N ALA A 568 -14.33 8.77 29.86
CA ALA A 568 -13.64 9.13 31.08
C ALA A 568 -13.76 10.63 31.37
N GLU A 569 -13.71 11.00 32.65
CA GLU A 569 -13.72 12.41 33.08
C GLU A 569 -12.32 13.03 33.05
N VAL A 570 -11.29 12.19 33.10
CA VAL A 570 -9.87 12.59 33.11
C VAL A 570 -9.01 11.45 32.61
N GLY A 571 -7.90 11.75 31.95
CA GLY A 571 -6.92 10.74 31.58
C GLY A 571 -5.49 11.29 31.58
N LEU A 572 -4.50 10.39 31.62
CA LEU A 572 -3.09 10.80 31.59
C LEU A 572 -2.52 10.75 30.17
N GLY A 573 -1.93 11.85 29.73
CA GLY A 573 -1.30 11.93 28.42
C GLY A 573 -0.38 13.13 28.27
N ILE A 574 -0.15 13.52 27.01
CA ILE A 574 0.70 14.66 26.66
C ILE A 574 -0.15 15.85 26.18
N MET A 575 0.35 17.07 26.40
CA MET A 575 -0.35 18.31 26.03
C MET A 575 -0.78 18.34 24.56
N ALA A 576 0.08 17.88 23.65
CA ALA A 576 -0.22 17.86 22.22
C ALA A 576 -1.46 17.02 21.86
N ALA A 577 -1.72 15.93 22.60
CA ALA A 577 -2.91 15.11 22.36
C ALA A 577 -4.19 15.81 22.85
N ALA A 578 -4.12 16.54 23.97
CA ALA A 578 -5.23 17.37 24.44
C ALA A 578 -5.57 18.48 23.44
N ARG A 579 -4.55 19.23 22.98
CA ARG A 579 -4.71 20.31 22.00
C ARG A 579 -5.30 19.81 20.68
N ALA A 580 -4.90 18.63 20.22
CA ALA A 580 -5.40 18.04 18.98
C ALA A 580 -6.92 17.81 18.98
N LEU A 581 -7.54 17.65 20.16
CA LEU A 581 -8.99 17.47 20.31
C LEU A 581 -9.67 18.66 20.99
N GLY A 582 -8.99 19.80 21.13
CA GLY A 582 -9.52 20.99 21.78
C GLY A 582 -9.85 20.80 23.27
N LEU A 583 -9.17 19.87 23.94
CA LEU A 583 -9.32 19.59 25.37
C LEU A 583 -8.36 20.45 26.20
N ASP A 584 -8.71 20.65 27.47
CA ASP A 584 -7.84 21.31 28.44
C ASP A 584 -6.80 20.35 29.00
N PHE A 585 -5.69 20.90 29.48
CA PHE A 585 -4.54 20.14 29.94
C PHE A 585 -3.95 20.73 31.23
N ILE A 586 -3.75 19.87 32.22
CA ILE A 586 -3.12 20.23 33.49
C ILE A 586 -1.73 19.58 33.52
N PRO A 587 -0.65 20.36 33.35
CA PRO A 587 0.71 19.82 33.36
C PRO A 587 1.05 19.28 34.75
N LEU A 588 1.69 18.10 34.77
CA LEU A 588 2.15 17.45 35.99
C LEU A 588 3.66 17.28 36.00
N PHE A 589 4.22 16.73 34.92
CA PHE A 589 5.62 16.29 34.86
C PHE A 589 6.24 16.63 33.51
N GLU A 590 7.55 16.86 33.49
CA GLU A 590 8.34 16.87 32.26
C GLU A 590 8.96 15.49 32.06
N GLU A 591 8.91 15.00 30.83
CA GLU A 591 9.40 13.70 30.45
C GLU A 591 10.40 13.80 29.30
N ARG A 592 11.49 13.05 29.38
CA ARG A 592 12.44 12.91 28.27
C ARG A 592 12.01 11.79 27.33
N TYR A 593 11.97 12.10 26.03
CA TYR A 593 11.79 11.12 24.96
C TYR A 593 13.04 11.08 24.08
N ASP A 594 13.60 9.90 23.90
CA ASP A 594 14.84 9.68 23.16
C ASP A 594 14.66 8.65 22.04
N LEU A 595 15.53 8.73 21.04
CA LEU A 595 15.72 7.70 20.03
C LEU A 595 16.93 6.85 20.44
N VAL A 596 16.69 5.57 20.75
CA VAL A 596 17.74 4.57 20.93
C VAL A 596 18.02 3.94 19.57
N VAL A 597 19.26 4.02 19.10
CA VAL A 597 19.63 3.74 17.70
C VAL A 597 20.72 2.66 17.70
N ARG A 598 20.59 1.60 16.90
CA ARG A 598 21.69 0.62 16.77
C ARG A 598 22.93 1.30 16.20
N LYS A 599 24.11 1.03 16.75
CA LYS A 599 25.36 1.71 16.36
C LYS A 599 25.66 1.59 14.85
N GLU A 600 25.48 0.39 14.30
CA GLU A 600 25.66 0.15 12.85
C GLU A 600 24.72 1.03 11.99
N PHE A 601 23.48 1.24 12.44
CA PHE A 601 22.52 2.08 11.73
C PHE A 601 22.83 3.56 11.94
N PHE A 602 23.27 3.96 13.13
CA PHE A 602 23.70 5.31 13.44
C PHE A 602 24.81 5.80 12.48
N GLU A 603 25.70 4.91 12.07
CA GLU A 603 26.80 5.21 11.13
C GLU A 603 26.36 5.23 9.65
N SER A 604 25.16 4.73 9.36
CA SER A 604 24.62 4.58 8.00
C SER A 604 24.26 5.91 7.33
N ARG A 605 24.17 5.89 6.00
CA ARG A 605 23.67 7.02 5.20
C ARG A 605 22.22 7.39 5.57
N LEU A 606 21.38 6.40 5.88
CA LEU A 606 19.97 6.62 6.21
C LEU A 606 19.83 7.42 7.52
N PHE A 607 20.57 7.03 8.56
CA PHE A 607 20.53 7.77 9.83
C PHE A 607 21.11 9.18 9.70
N LYS A 608 22.23 9.37 8.97
CA LYS A 608 22.78 10.72 8.74
C LYS A 608 21.78 11.67 8.11
N ARG A 609 20.94 11.18 7.19
CA ARG A 609 19.85 11.95 6.58
C ARG A 609 18.73 12.26 7.57
N LEU A 610 18.29 11.27 8.35
CA LEU A 610 17.31 11.46 9.43
C LEU A 610 17.80 12.49 10.47
N TYR A 611 19.07 12.36 10.87
CA TYR A 611 19.72 13.23 11.85
C TYR A 611 19.83 14.68 11.35
N LYS A 612 20.10 14.89 10.06
CA LYS A 612 20.07 16.22 9.44
C LYS A 612 18.70 16.89 9.57
N ILE A 613 17.61 16.13 9.43
CA ILE A 613 16.25 16.64 9.66
C ILE A 613 16.02 16.92 11.13
N LEU A 614 16.41 16.00 12.01
CA LEU A 614 16.27 16.14 13.46
C LEU A 614 16.95 17.42 13.99
N LYS A 615 18.10 17.80 13.44
CA LYS A 615 18.84 19.03 13.79
C LYS A 615 18.35 20.28 13.04
N SER A 616 17.34 20.20 12.18
CA SER A 616 16.91 21.36 11.39
C SER A 616 16.04 22.33 12.24
N PRO A 617 16.26 23.65 12.11
CA PRO A 617 15.42 24.64 12.80
C PRO A 617 13.94 24.56 12.41
N GLU A 618 13.67 24.18 11.16
CA GLU A 618 12.32 24.05 10.62
C GLU A 618 11.56 22.90 11.30
N PHE A 619 12.23 21.77 11.51
CA PHE A 619 11.67 20.64 12.23
C PHE A 619 11.44 20.98 13.71
N ALA A 620 12.44 21.57 14.38
CA ALA A 620 12.31 21.99 15.78
C ALA A 620 11.16 22.99 16.00
N LYS A 621 10.96 23.93 15.07
CA LYS A 621 9.82 24.86 15.07
C LYS A 621 8.49 24.12 14.92
N ALA A 622 8.42 23.16 14.01
CA ALA A 622 7.21 22.39 13.77
C ALA A 622 6.83 21.50 14.97
N VAL A 623 7.82 20.88 15.63
CA VAL A 623 7.60 20.12 16.88
C VAL A 623 7.13 21.03 18.01
N SER A 624 7.78 22.18 18.21
CA SER A 624 7.33 23.17 19.22
C SER A 624 5.89 23.63 18.99
N ALA A 625 5.45 23.75 17.73
CA ALA A 625 4.09 24.17 17.38
C ALA A 625 3.01 23.18 17.82
N LEU A 626 3.33 21.89 18.01
CA LEU A 626 2.40 20.90 18.56
C LEU A 626 1.98 21.25 20.01
N GLY A 627 2.85 21.95 20.76
CA GLY A 627 2.64 22.35 22.15
C GLY A 627 3.08 21.29 23.17
N GLY A 628 3.67 21.76 24.26
CA GLY A 628 4.18 20.91 25.34
C GLY A 628 5.40 20.07 24.95
N TYR A 629 6.17 20.50 23.95
CA TYR A 629 7.46 19.90 23.60
C TYR A 629 8.61 20.88 23.86
N GLY A 630 9.68 20.41 24.49
CA GLY A 630 10.95 21.10 24.58
C GLY A 630 11.93 20.57 23.54
N VAL A 631 12.48 21.46 22.71
CA VAL A 631 13.33 21.10 21.56
C VAL A 631 14.77 21.61 21.69
N LYS A 632 15.15 22.16 22.85
CA LYS A 632 16.46 22.81 23.05
C LYS A 632 17.63 21.83 22.89
N GLU A 633 17.48 20.63 23.42
CA GLU A 633 18.49 19.55 23.38
C GLU A 633 18.26 18.61 22.19
N MET A 634 17.34 18.94 21.27
CA MET A 634 16.93 18.05 20.18
C MET A 634 18.14 17.66 19.31
N GLY A 635 18.31 16.37 19.10
CA GLY A 635 19.43 15.78 18.36
C GLY A 635 20.73 15.67 19.15
N ASP A 636 20.78 16.02 20.43
CA ASP A 636 21.99 15.83 21.23
C ASP A 636 22.26 14.34 21.48
N ILE A 637 23.52 13.95 21.40
CA ILE A 637 23.94 12.55 21.58
C ILE A 637 24.26 12.35 23.06
N ILE A 638 23.49 11.49 23.72
CA ILE A 638 23.60 11.18 25.16
C ILE A 638 24.59 10.03 25.39
N LEU A 639 24.59 9.03 24.49
CA LEU A 639 25.44 7.82 24.51
C LEU A 639 25.94 7.47 23.11
#